data_AF-A0A9P0TBN6-F1
#
_entry.id   AF-A0A9P0TBN6-F1
#
_cell.length_a   1.000
_cell.length_b   1.000
_cell.length_c   1.000
_cell.angle_alpha   90.00
_cell.angle_beta   90.00
_cell.angle_gamma   90.00
#
_symmetry.space_group_name_H-M   'P 1'
#
loop_
_entity.id
_entity.type
_entity.pdbx_description
1 polymer ?
#
loop_
_entity_poly.entity_id
_entity_poly.type
_entity_poly.pdbx_seq_one_letter_code
_entity_poly.pdbx_strand_id
1 'polypeptide(L)'
;MDEWTMYLKIGIFFTLISVGCGFEILKNNHEDNKIDTLTTIIKENFVYNGRHTFLLIGMFPDQFYSKLKHLPVTFTITDINKEDAQIEDVVPYPSNYIAFSCRSRNEFESALFKVVTLPYWHPLAYIILVYQSSYDTASVAQMFYAFWYFKVINVIIIHFDDLQEKTYISHFNPYTSSSFELDHIFGCWTVKKITMPISDLDGLICEQGCHNVSIYSKLRSNNLGTCLSFSTSVLSYKTPETVKNLILFEDKSANYHNYSMNSFAIQLDPFLNIKADNGTYTLHKRDGQIWNALSKLMNFSIDITMNEPIWKHDFDYITNLQEFVSFTQRKKDLVILPMYQFDVMVVELDNTVPLQDSGVCFMSHRAGFETVVFDLKLFKNNIKMIVEFLLCFFCTWMAFIIFNIEQSRRFSFDQIGKDFVNSFRTVLSISVHKPPKRGSFRIFLAVAIWSFFVLNFSSQAAIISFFSVYKKGKEVDTFDDILEKDYVIEGISSPDVVLPETEEKFKLINSKVVPVQNMFICPERMKNDSQRFCLVDCALGRFLERNFLNNGEQYLHIARQDRIHSHYLEMIMHKHSPMTGRFNKYMQMMIEGGLINKWIDYRFDDIKEEAPIKPLSMIDLKVNFYIGCPAWHKITLVSGTA
;
A
#
# COMPACT_ATOMS: atom_id res chain seq x y z
N MET A 1 -71.77 2.51 66.82
CA MET A 1 -70.59 2.06 66.04
C MET A 1 -70.07 0.73 66.60
N ASP A 2 -71.02 -0.17 66.87
CA ASP A 2 -71.25 -1.45 66.18
C ASP A 2 -70.01 -2.33 66.03
N GLU A 3 -69.73 -3.22 66.99
CA GLU A 3 -70.28 -4.60 67.14
C GLU A 3 -69.84 -5.58 66.04
N TRP A 4 -69.58 -6.88 66.23
CA TRP A 4 -69.27 -7.82 67.33
C TRP A 4 -68.76 -9.11 66.61
N THR A 5 -67.98 -9.95 67.31
CA THR A 5 -67.82 -11.43 67.19
C THR A 5 -67.84 -12.22 65.85
N MET A 6 -66.83 -13.10 65.73
CA MET A 6 -66.92 -14.59 65.62
C MET A 6 -67.99 -15.20 64.68
N TYR A 7 -67.59 -16.05 63.70
CA TYR A 7 -68.20 -17.39 63.51
C TYR A 7 -67.52 -18.25 62.40
N LEU A 8 -67.37 -19.50 62.77
CA LEU A 8 -67.23 -20.73 61.98
C LEU A 8 -68.31 -20.87 60.88
N LYS A 9 -67.99 -21.33 59.65
CA LYS A 9 -68.81 -22.34 58.93
C LYS A 9 -68.23 -22.82 57.59
N ILE A 10 -68.31 -24.13 57.47
CA ILE A 10 -68.22 -25.01 56.30
C ILE A 10 -69.29 -24.64 55.25
N GLY A 11 -68.97 -24.73 53.95
CA GLY A 11 -69.94 -24.68 52.85
C GLY A 11 -69.32 -25.06 51.50
N ILE A 12 -69.97 -26.01 50.83
CA ILE A 12 -69.58 -26.81 49.65
C ILE A 12 -70.12 -26.16 48.34
N PHE A 13 -69.62 -26.61 47.18
CA PHE A 13 -70.05 -26.38 45.76
C PHE A 13 -69.32 -25.24 45.02
N PHE A 14 -68.65 -25.41 43.87
CA PHE A 14 -69.01 -26.18 42.66
C PHE A 14 -67.79 -26.82 41.98
N THR A 15 -67.90 -28.10 41.66
CA THR A 15 -67.03 -28.82 40.71
C THR A 15 -67.48 -28.46 39.30
N LEU A 16 -66.75 -27.57 38.63
CA LEU A 16 -66.82 -27.40 37.18
C LEU A 16 -65.56 -28.05 36.61
N ILE A 17 -65.75 -29.24 36.03
CA ILE A 17 -64.71 -29.99 35.31
C ILE A 17 -64.29 -29.13 34.12
N SER A 18 -63.18 -28.43 34.30
CA SER A 18 -62.41 -27.80 33.22
C SER A 18 -61.80 -28.93 32.38
N VAL A 19 -62.42 -29.21 31.23
CA VAL A 19 -61.75 -29.83 30.10
C VAL A 19 -60.82 -28.78 29.48
N GLY A 20 -59.77 -28.42 30.21
CA GLY A 20 -58.76 -27.42 29.83
C GLY A 20 -57.32 -27.96 29.90
N CYS A 21 -57.13 -29.19 30.38
CA CYS A 21 -55.80 -29.77 30.63
C CYS A 21 -55.12 -30.36 29.37
N GLY A 22 -55.85 -30.49 28.25
CA GLY A 22 -55.30 -31.02 27.00
C GLY A 22 -54.58 -29.99 26.12
N PHE A 23 -54.96 -28.71 26.21
CA PHE A 23 -54.41 -27.66 25.34
C PHE A 23 -53.05 -27.12 25.84
N GLU A 24 -52.83 -27.09 27.15
CA GLU A 24 -51.56 -26.61 27.74
C GLU A 24 -50.41 -27.62 27.52
N ILE A 25 -50.70 -28.92 27.62
CA ILE A 25 -49.71 -29.98 27.40
C ILE A 25 -49.24 -30.01 25.94
N LEU A 26 -50.16 -29.82 24.98
CA LEU A 26 -49.80 -29.77 23.56
C LEU A 26 -48.96 -28.53 23.23
N LYS A 27 -49.30 -27.36 23.78
CA LYS A 27 -48.55 -26.12 23.56
C LYS A 27 -47.10 -26.22 24.05
N ASN A 28 -46.88 -26.84 25.21
CA ASN A 28 -45.52 -27.07 25.75
C ASN A 28 -44.69 -28.00 24.86
N ASN A 29 -45.27 -29.07 24.32
CA ASN A 29 -44.54 -30.02 23.46
C ASN A 29 -44.06 -29.37 22.14
N HIS A 30 -44.82 -28.45 21.54
CA HIS A 30 -44.38 -27.77 20.33
C HIS A 30 -43.21 -26.81 20.61
N GLU A 31 -43.26 -26.08 21.72
CA GLU A 31 -42.21 -25.13 22.10
C GLU A 31 -40.88 -25.83 22.42
N ASP A 32 -40.93 -26.95 23.16
CA ASP A 32 -39.75 -27.76 23.47
C ASP A 32 -39.06 -28.28 22.19
N ASN A 33 -39.83 -28.78 21.21
CA ASN A 33 -39.30 -29.28 19.94
C ASN A 33 -38.62 -28.18 19.09
N LYS A 34 -39.18 -26.95 19.09
CA LYS A 34 -38.55 -25.80 18.41
C LYS A 34 -37.21 -25.45 19.05
N ILE A 35 -37.16 -25.42 20.38
CA ILE A 35 -35.94 -25.14 21.14
C ILE A 35 -34.90 -26.24 20.88
N ASP A 36 -35.30 -27.52 20.86
CA ASP A 36 -34.41 -28.63 20.52
C ASP A 36 -33.85 -28.50 19.10
N THR A 37 -34.70 -28.18 18.13
CA THR A 37 -34.28 -27.95 16.73
C THR A 37 -33.27 -26.78 16.65
N LEU A 38 -33.58 -25.64 17.27
CA LEU A 38 -32.72 -24.45 17.25
C LEU A 38 -31.38 -24.67 17.96
N THR A 39 -31.39 -25.33 19.13
CA THR A 39 -30.16 -25.63 19.86
C THR A 39 -29.31 -26.67 19.14
N THR A 40 -29.94 -27.62 18.44
CA THR A 40 -29.24 -28.56 17.55
C THR A 40 -28.58 -27.84 16.39
N ILE A 41 -29.28 -26.93 15.70
CA ILE A 41 -28.71 -26.07 14.65
C ILE A 41 -27.42 -25.40 15.12
N ILE A 42 -27.48 -24.74 16.29
CA ILE A 42 -26.36 -24.00 16.85
C ILE A 42 -25.20 -24.92 17.20
N LYS A 43 -25.46 -26.06 17.87
CA LYS A 43 -24.41 -26.97 18.32
C LYS A 43 -23.69 -27.65 17.17
N GLU A 44 -24.43 -28.13 16.18
CA GLU A 44 -23.88 -28.88 15.04
C GLU A 44 -23.15 -27.96 14.06
N ASN A 45 -23.54 -26.68 13.99
CA ASN A 45 -22.88 -25.67 13.16
C ASN A 45 -21.98 -24.72 13.98
N PHE A 46 -21.56 -25.13 15.18
CA PHE A 46 -20.67 -24.32 16.01
C PHE A 46 -19.24 -24.36 15.48
N VAL A 47 -18.74 -23.21 15.02
CA VAL A 47 -17.41 -23.01 14.48
C VAL A 47 -16.65 -22.07 15.40
N TYR A 48 -15.52 -22.54 15.90
CA TYR A 48 -14.64 -21.74 16.74
C TYR A 48 -13.66 -20.96 15.86
N ASN A 49 -13.76 -19.62 15.86
CA ASN A 49 -12.89 -18.72 15.09
C ASN A 49 -11.97 -17.86 15.99
N GLY A 50 -11.71 -18.31 17.22
CA GLY A 50 -10.89 -17.59 18.20
C GLY A 50 -11.66 -16.54 19.02
N ARG A 51 -12.97 -16.38 18.79
CA ARG A 51 -13.84 -15.50 19.59
C ARG A 51 -14.70 -16.33 20.53
N HIS A 52 -14.88 -15.81 21.74
CA HIS A 52 -15.58 -16.51 22.81
C HIS A 52 -16.96 -15.95 23.12
N THR A 53 -17.47 -14.96 22.40
CA THR A 53 -18.74 -14.30 22.77
C THR A 53 -19.91 -14.78 21.92
N PHE A 54 -21.04 -15.07 22.56
CA PHE A 54 -22.33 -15.37 21.94
C PHE A 54 -23.35 -14.31 22.39
N LEU A 55 -23.75 -13.43 21.47
CA LEU A 55 -24.74 -12.38 21.73
C LEU A 55 -26.16 -12.88 21.42
N LEU A 56 -27.08 -12.67 22.35
CA LEU A 56 -28.49 -13.03 22.24
C LEU A 56 -29.35 -11.77 22.35
N ILE A 57 -30.19 -11.53 21.35
CA ILE A 57 -31.05 -10.35 21.25
C ILE A 57 -32.51 -10.76 21.17
N GLY A 58 -33.31 -10.21 22.08
CA GLY A 58 -34.73 -10.51 22.19
C GLY A 58 -35.01 -11.61 23.23
N MET A 59 -36.25 -12.11 23.23
CA MET A 59 -36.69 -13.09 24.21
C MET A 59 -36.45 -14.51 23.69
N PHE A 60 -35.54 -15.22 24.36
CA PHE A 60 -35.36 -16.67 24.22
C PHE A 60 -35.88 -17.37 25.50
N PRO A 61 -36.46 -18.58 25.41
CA PRO A 61 -36.90 -19.32 26.60
C PRO A 61 -35.72 -19.80 27.45
N ASP A 62 -35.88 -19.93 28.78
CA ASP A 62 -34.82 -20.40 29.70
C ASP A 62 -34.21 -21.74 29.30
N GLN A 63 -35.03 -22.64 28.75
CA GLN A 63 -34.56 -23.93 28.26
C GLN A 63 -33.52 -23.80 27.15
N PHE A 64 -33.63 -22.79 26.27
CA PHE A 64 -32.67 -22.52 25.20
C PHE A 64 -31.28 -22.23 25.80
N TYR A 65 -31.21 -21.32 26.77
CA TYR A 65 -29.97 -21.01 27.49
C TYR A 65 -29.42 -22.23 28.23
N SER A 66 -30.29 -22.97 28.91
CA SER A 66 -29.89 -24.16 29.67
C SER A 66 -29.22 -25.23 28.79
N LYS A 67 -29.62 -25.33 27.52
CA LYS A 67 -29.08 -26.28 26.55
C LYS A 67 -27.80 -25.77 25.87
N LEU A 68 -27.61 -24.46 25.76
CA LEU A 68 -26.42 -23.85 25.14
C LEU A 68 -25.30 -23.50 26.13
N LYS A 69 -25.57 -23.39 27.43
CA LYS A 69 -24.58 -23.03 28.47
C LYS A 69 -23.31 -23.91 28.50
N HIS A 70 -23.34 -25.07 27.85
CA HIS A 70 -22.22 -26.00 27.75
C HIS A 70 -21.26 -25.68 26.59
N LEU A 71 -21.63 -24.76 25.70
CA LEU A 71 -20.72 -24.25 24.69
C LEU A 71 -19.60 -23.45 25.36
N PRO A 72 -18.34 -23.54 24.86
CA PRO A 72 -17.19 -22.85 25.43
C PRO A 72 -17.17 -21.36 25.06
N VAL A 73 -18.26 -20.65 25.37
CA VAL A 73 -18.50 -19.25 25.03
C VAL A 73 -19.13 -18.50 26.22
N THR A 74 -18.84 -17.21 26.31
CA THR A 74 -19.49 -16.25 27.18
C THR A 74 -20.77 -15.77 26.51
N PHE A 75 -21.90 -15.90 27.20
CA PHE A 75 -23.19 -15.42 26.72
C PHE A 75 -23.40 -13.97 27.15
N THR A 76 -23.83 -13.14 26.21
CA THR A 76 -24.27 -11.77 26.46
C THR A 76 -25.71 -11.64 25.98
N ILE A 77 -26.58 -11.07 26.80
CA ILE A 77 -28.01 -10.93 26.50
C ILE A 77 -28.34 -9.45 26.47
N THR A 78 -29.08 -9.02 25.44
CA THR A 78 -29.59 -7.65 25.33
C THR A 78 -31.08 -7.68 24.99
N ASP A 79 -31.85 -6.83 25.66
CA ASP A 79 -33.30 -6.70 25.47
C ASP A 79 -33.57 -5.53 24.52
N ILE A 80 -34.34 -5.74 23.45
CA ILE A 80 -34.64 -4.69 22.44
C ILE A 80 -35.26 -3.44 23.09
N ASN A 81 -36.03 -3.61 24.17
CA ASN A 81 -36.82 -2.53 24.77
C ASN A 81 -36.16 -1.82 25.95
N LYS A 82 -35.03 -2.33 26.45
CA LYS A 82 -34.35 -1.73 27.61
C LYS A 82 -33.05 -1.10 27.17
N GLU A 83 -32.75 0.08 27.70
CA GLU A 83 -31.38 0.58 27.69
C GLU A 83 -30.56 -0.36 28.57
N ASP A 84 -29.44 -0.86 28.05
CA ASP A 84 -28.59 -1.82 28.74
C ASP A 84 -27.90 -1.10 29.91
N ALA A 85 -28.55 -1.08 31.07
CA ALA A 85 -28.02 -0.44 32.28
C ALA A 85 -26.82 -1.24 32.80
N GLN A 86 -25.64 -0.61 32.74
CA GLN A 86 -24.37 -1.09 33.32
C GLN A 86 -23.84 -2.39 32.71
N ILE A 87 -23.17 -2.28 31.57
CA ILE A 87 -22.16 -3.27 31.21
C ILE A 87 -20.86 -2.87 31.94
N GLU A 88 -20.69 -3.33 33.17
CA GLU A 88 -19.44 -3.14 33.94
C GLU A 88 -18.27 -3.84 33.22
N ASP A 89 -17.19 -3.10 32.98
CA ASP A 89 -15.93 -3.54 32.36
C ASP A 89 -16.08 -4.45 31.13
N VAL A 90 -16.70 -3.90 30.07
CA VAL A 90 -16.70 -4.56 28.75
C VAL A 90 -15.30 -4.54 28.19
N VAL A 91 -14.59 -5.64 28.30
CA VAL A 91 -13.53 -5.90 27.33
C VAL A 91 -14.26 -6.19 26.00
N PRO A 92 -14.15 -5.32 24.99
CA PRO A 92 -14.97 -5.41 23.77
C PRO A 92 -14.48 -6.56 22.91
N TYR A 93 -14.88 -7.78 23.25
CA TYR A 93 -14.63 -8.93 22.41
C TYR A 93 -15.74 -9.05 21.37
N PRO A 94 -15.43 -8.95 20.06
CA PRO A 94 -16.42 -9.12 19.01
C PRO A 94 -17.06 -10.51 19.10
N SER A 95 -18.37 -10.57 18.82
CA SER A 95 -19.10 -11.84 18.89
C SER A 95 -18.62 -12.84 17.84
N ASN A 96 -18.62 -14.11 18.22
CA ASN A 96 -18.55 -15.23 17.28
C ASN A 96 -19.93 -15.49 16.68
N TYR A 97 -20.95 -15.56 17.55
CA TYR A 97 -22.34 -15.79 17.18
C TYR A 97 -23.24 -14.66 17.65
N ILE A 98 -24.23 -14.33 16.84
CA ILE A 98 -25.30 -13.40 17.19
C ILE A 98 -26.63 -14.06 16.86
N ALA A 99 -27.50 -14.28 17.86
CA ALA A 99 -28.85 -14.78 17.60
C ALA A 99 -29.92 -13.73 17.92
N PHE A 100 -30.86 -13.60 16.99
CA PHE A 100 -32.01 -12.71 17.06
C PHE A 100 -33.28 -13.55 17.26
N SER A 101 -34.19 -13.07 18.11
CA SER A 101 -35.56 -13.60 18.24
C SER A 101 -36.53 -12.44 18.03
N CYS A 102 -37.25 -12.45 16.89
CA CYS A 102 -38.12 -11.35 16.49
C CYS A 102 -39.49 -11.87 16.03
N ARG A 103 -40.56 -11.17 16.40
CA ARG A 103 -41.95 -11.51 16.03
C ARG A 103 -42.46 -10.75 14.82
N SER A 104 -41.91 -9.57 14.58
CA SER A 104 -42.35 -8.66 13.53
C SER A 104 -41.16 -7.99 12.84
N ARG A 105 -41.41 -7.39 11.68
CA ARG A 105 -40.41 -6.61 10.93
C ARG A 105 -39.87 -5.45 11.76
N ASN A 106 -40.75 -4.74 12.49
CA ASN A 106 -40.36 -3.61 13.33
C ASN A 106 -39.44 -4.05 14.48
N GLU A 107 -39.70 -5.22 15.08
CA GLU A 107 -38.82 -5.79 16.10
C GLU A 107 -37.46 -6.18 15.51
N PHE A 108 -37.44 -6.79 14.32
CA PHE A 108 -36.20 -7.12 13.61
C PHE A 108 -35.37 -5.87 13.33
N GLU A 109 -36.00 -4.84 12.80
CA GLU A 109 -35.37 -3.56 12.51
C GLU A 109 -34.78 -2.91 13.77
N SER A 110 -35.58 -2.81 14.83
CA SER A 110 -35.14 -2.25 16.11
C SER A 110 -33.97 -3.05 16.69
N ALA A 111 -34.05 -4.38 16.62
CA ALA A 111 -33.00 -5.27 17.07
C ALA A 111 -31.71 -5.10 16.25
N LEU A 112 -31.81 -5.04 14.93
CA LEU A 112 -30.67 -4.88 14.03
C LEU A 112 -29.94 -3.55 14.30
N PHE A 113 -30.69 -2.44 14.37
CA PHE A 113 -30.10 -1.14 14.65
C PHE A 113 -29.50 -1.05 16.06
N LYS A 114 -30.14 -1.64 17.08
CA LYS A 114 -29.55 -1.74 18.42
C LYS A 114 -28.26 -2.55 18.39
N VAL A 115 -28.22 -3.67 17.68
CA VAL A 115 -27.08 -4.58 17.68
C VAL A 115 -25.87 -3.99 16.99
N VAL A 116 -26.06 -3.31 15.87
CA VAL A 116 -24.98 -2.66 15.12
C VAL A 116 -24.26 -1.59 15.95
N THR A 117 -24.92 -1.01 16.96
CA THR A 117 -24.30 -0.02 17.86
C THR A 117 -23.63 -0.63 19.09
N LEU A 118 -23.80 -1.93 19.34
CA LEU A 118 -23.15 -2.61 20.46
C LEU A 118 -21.67 -2.91 20.16
N PRO A 119 -20.79 -2.90 21.18
CA PRO A 119 -19.36 -3.24 21.02
C PRO A 119 -19.14 -4.71 20.60
N TYR A 120 -20.17 -5.54 20.70
CA TYR A 120 -20.16 -6.96 20.36
C TYR A 120 -20.46 -7.23 18.88
N TRP A 121 -20.88 -6.22 18.11
CA TRP A 121 -21.15 -6.35 16.68
C TRP A 121 -19.90 -6.72 15.90
N HIS A 122 -20.05 -7.67 14.98
CA HIS A 122 -19.00 -7.93 14.01
C HIS A 122 -19.59 -8.50 12.70
N PRO A 123 -19.31 -7.93 11.53
CA PRO A 123 -19.88 -8.39 10.26
C PRO A 123 -19.55 -9.84 9.87
N LEU A 124 -18.39 -10.34 10.29
CA LEU A 124 -18.00 -11.74 10.10
C LEU A 124 -18.56 -12.73 11.15
N ALA A 125 -19.41 -12.28 12.08
CA ALA A 125 -20.07 -13.18 13.03
C ALA A 125 -21.09 -14.09 12.33
N TYR A 126 -21.33 -15.27 12.91
CA TYR A 126 -22.39 -16.18 12.47
C TYR A 126 -23.74 -15.73 13.05
N ILE A 127 -24.63 -15.26 12.18
CA ILE A 127 -25.92 -14.71 12.59
C ILE A 127 -27.04 -15.73 12.39
N ILE A 128 -27.88 -15.87 13.43
CA ILE A 128 -29.06 -16.73 13.42
C ILE A 128 -30.28 -15.87 13.75
N LEU A 129 -31.17 -15.66 12.78
CA LEU A 129 -32.42 -14.95 13.00
C LEU A 129 -33.58 -15.93 13.12
N VAL A 130 -34.18 -16.00 14.30
CA VAL A 130 -35.45 -16.71 14.52
C VAL A 130 -36.59 -15.72 14.32
N TYR A 131 -37.33 -15.90 13.23
CA TYR A 131 -38.42 -15.01 12.84
C TYR A 131 -39.76 -15.71 13.01
N GLN A 132 -40.59 -15.23 13.95
CA GLN A 132 -41.85 -15.88 14.34
C GLN A 132 -43.06 -15.50 13.46
N SER A 133 -42.83 -14.95 12.27
CA SER A 133 -43.88 -14.62 11.30
C SER A 133 -44.09 -15.74 10.27
N SER A 134 -45.13 -15.61 9.45
CA SER A 134 -45.33 -16.46 8.28
C SER A 134 -44.16 -16.35 7.31
N TYR A 135 -43.72 -17.49 6.77
CA TYR A 135 -42.65 -17.54 5.79
C TYR A 135 -43.07 -16.83 4.49
N ASP A 136 -42.34 -15.77 4.15
CA ASP A 136 -42.47 -15.03 2.90
C ASP A 136 -41.09 -14.79 2.29
N THR A 137 -40.90 -15.24 1.05
CA THR A 137 -39.62 -15.13 0.33
C THR A 137 -39.16 -13.69 0.13
N ALA A 138 -40.10 -12.74 -0.09
CA ALA A 138 -39.73 -11.34 -0.30
C ALA A 138 -39.23 -10.69 1.00
N SER A 139 -39.91 -10.96 2.12
CA SER A 139 -39.47 -10.53 3.45
C SER A 139 -38.11 -11.14 3.82
N VAL A 140 -37.88 -12.41 3.51
CA VAL A 140 -36.59 -13.08 3.72
C VAL A 140 -35.47 -12.42 2.91
N ALA A 141 -35.71 -12.12 1.63
CA ALA A 141 -34.75 -11.41 0.79
C ALA A 141 -34.39 -10.04 1.38
N GLN A 142 -35.38 -9.27 1.84
CA GLN A 142 -35.17 -7.97 2.47
C GLN A 142 -34.36 -8.06 3.77
N MET A 143 -34.61 -9.07 4.61
CA MET A 143 -33.82 -9.30 5.83
C MET A 143 -32.36 -9.68 5.50
N PHE A 144 -32.13 -10.56 4.53
CA PHE A 144 -30.76 -10.86 4.07
C PHE A 144 -30.06 -9.64 3.48
N TYR A 145 -30.78 -8.83 2.72
CA TYR A 145 -30.25 -7.60 2.16
C TYR A 145 -29.89 -6.58 3.24
N ALA A 146 -30.71 -6.45 4.30
CA ALA A 146 -30.40 -5.61 5.45
C ALA A 146 -29.11 -6.07 6.15
N PHE A 147 -28.94 -7.37 6.37
CA PHE A 147 -27.69 -7.90 6.92
C PHE A 147 -26.49 -7.63 6.01
N TRP A 148 -26.62 -7.84 4.69
CA TRP A 148 -25.56 -7.54 3.73
C TRP A 148 -25.24 -6.04 3.64
N TYR A 149 -26.23 -5.16 3.82
CA TYR A 149 -26.03 -3.72 3.95
C TYR A 149 -25.10 -3.38 5.10
N PHE A 150 -25.20 -4.10 6.23
CA PHE A 150 -24.25 -4.03 7.34
C PHE A 150 -23.04 -4.96 7.21
N LYS A 151 -22.72 -5.38 5.97
CA LYS A 151 -21.57 -6.22 5.58
C LYS A 151 -21.59 -7.64 6.18
N VAL A 152 -22.71 -8.08 6.73
CA VAL A 152 -22.82 -9.46 7.21
C VAL A 152 -23.02 -10.39 6.04
N ILE A 153 -22.18 -11.40 5.98
CA ILE A 153 -22.27 -12.43 4.95
C ILE A 153 -22.77 -13.77 5.51
N ASN A 154 -22.63 -14.05 6.81
CA ASN A 154 -22.96 -15.35 7.40
C ASN A 154 -24.27 -15.25 8.20
N VAL A 155 -25.40 -15.43 7.52
CA VAL A 155 -26.74 -15.35 8.14
C VAL A 155 -27.55 -16.58 7.76
N ILE A 156 -28.25 -17.13 8.75
CA ILE A 156 -29.39 -18.00 8.52
C ILE A 156 -30.66 -17.40 9.13
N ILE A 157 -31.79 -17.63 8.46
CA ILE A 157 -33.11 -17.18 8.92
C ILE A 157 -34.00 -18.41 9.10
N ILE A 158 -34.53 -18.59 10.31
CA ILE A 158 -35.32 -19.74 10.72
C ILE A 158 -36.75 -19.27 10.96
N HIS A 159 -37.71 -19.87 10.24
CA HIS A 159 -39.13 -19.71 10.48
C HIS A 159 -39.73 -21.01 10.99
N PHE A 160 -40.64 -20.91 11.95
CA PHE A 160 -41.42 -22.05 12.43
C PHE A 160 -42.87 -21.88 11.99
N ASP A 161 -43.40 -22.88 11.31
CA ASP A 161 -44.82 -22.98 10.94
C ASP A 161 -45.48 -24.02 11.84
N ASP A 162 -46.23 -23.54 12.82
CA ASP A 162 -46.92 -24.37 13.81
C ASP A 162 -48.09 -25.15 13.23
N LEU A 163 -48.71 -24.63 12.17
CA LEU A 163 -49.85 -25.29 11.53
C LEU A 163 -49.39 -26.51 10.75
N GLN A 164 -48.22 -26.42 10.09
CA GLN A 164 -47.66 -27.52 9.30
C GLN A 164 -46.61 -28.34 10.03
N GLU A 165 -46.24 -27.96 11.26
CA GLU A 165 -45.16 -28.57 12.04
C GLU A 165 -43.82 -28.61 11.28
N LYS A 166 -43.55 -27.53 10.53
CA LYS A 166 -42.37 -27.38 9.68
C LYS A 166 -41.48 -26.23 10.15
N THR A 167 -40.20 -26.35 9.84
CA THR A 167 -39.19 -25.31 9.98
C THR A 167 -38.61 -25.02 8.62
N TYR A 168 -38.58 -23.74 8.27
CA TYR A 168 -37.93 -23.22 7.07
C TYR A 168 -36.60 -22.61 7.48
N ILE A 169 -35.51 -23.24 7.08
CA ILE A 169 -34.14 -22.76 7.35
C ILE A 169 -33.59 -22.18 6.05
N SER A 170 -33.47 -20.86 6.01
CA SER A 170 -32.97 -20.15 4.83
C SER A 170 -31.52 -19.74 5.04
N HIS A 171 -30.68 -19.91 4.03
CA HIS A 171 -29.32 -19.37 3.99
C HIS A 171 -29.08 -18.72 2.63
N PHE A 172 -28.34 -17.61 2.61
CA PHE A 172 -28.12 -16.81 1.39
C PHE A 172 -26.66 -16.77 0.98
N ASN A 173 -26.36 -16.46 -0.27
CA ASN A 173 -25.03 -16.09 -0.73
C ASN A 173 -25.12 -14.72 -1.42
N PRO A 174 -24.37 -13.70 -0.95
CA PRO A 174 -24.37 -12.39 -1.61
C PRO A 174 -23.59 -12.35 -2.92
N TYR A 175 -22.82 -13.40 -3.24
CA TYR A 175 -21.96 -13.50 -4.42
C TYR A 175 -22.62 -14.35 -5.51
N THR A 176 -23.81 -13.93 -5.96
CA THR A 176 -24.59 -14.64 -6.99
C THR A 176 -24.02 -14.35 -8.38
N SER A 177 -23.81 -15.39 -9.19
CA SER A 177 -23.32 -15.27 -10.56
C SER A 177 -24.09 -16.21 -11.50
N SER A 178 -23.91 -16.07 -12.81
CA SER A 178 -24.53 -16.99 -13.78
C SER A 178 -24.07 -18.44 -13.63
N SER A 179 -22.94 -18.69 -12.95
CA SER A 179 -22.42 -20.04 -12.67
C SER A 179 -22.83 -20.58 -11.31
N PHE A 180 -23.44 -19.75 -10.46
CA PHE A 180 -23.87 -20.12 -9.11
C PHE A 180 -25.08 -19.29 -8.68
N GLU A 181 -26.22 -19.96 -8.64
CA GLU A 181 -27.49 -19.40 -8.18
C GLU A 181 -28.14 -20.39 -7.20
N LEU A 182 -28.76 -19.84 -6.15
CA LEU A 182 -29.61 -20.59 -5.24
C LEU A 182 -31.09 -20.49 -5.67
N ASP A 183 -31.96 -21.29 -5.05
CA ASP A 183 -33.37 -21.47 -5.44
C ASP A 183 -34.17 -20.17 -5.65
N HIS A 184 -33.88 -19.17 -4.83
CA HIS A 184 -34.56 -17.88 -4.82
C HIS A 184 -33.58 -16.76 -5.14
N ILE A 185 -33.84 -16.02 -6.22
CA ILE A 185 -32.99 -14.94 -6.71
C ILE A 185 -33.73 -13.61 -6.61
N PHE A 186 -33.11 -12.63 -5.97
CA PHE A 186 -33.67 -11.30 -5.79
C PHE A 186 -32.64 -10.21 -6.11
N GLY A 187 -33.08 -9.20 -6.86
CA GLY A 187 -32.36 -7.96 -7.01
C GLY A 187 -32.78 -6.99 -5.92
N CYS A 188 -31.85 -6.60 -5.05
CA CYS A 188 -32.15 -5.72 -3.93
C CYS A 188 -31.32 -4.43 -3.97
N TRP A 189 -31.92 -3.30 -3.60
CA TRP A 189 -31.26 -2.00 -3.60
C TRP A 189 -31.84 -1.03 -2.56
N THR A 190 -31.11 0.05 -2.32
CA THR A 190 -31.54 1.16 -1.46
C THR A 190 -32.34 2.20 -2.26
N VAL A 191 -33.46 2.69 -1.74
CA VAL A 191 -34.24 3.79 -2.34
C VAL A 191 -33.47 5.11 -2.25
N LYS A 192 -32.81 5.32 -1.11
CA LYS A 192 -31.94 6.48 -0.88
C LYS A 192 -30.60 6.25 -1.56
N LYS A 193 -30.03 7.33 -2.09
CA LYS A 193 -28.66 7.33 -2.60
C LYS A 193 -27.68 7.04 -1.46
N ILE A 194 -26.58 6.40 -1.82
CA ILE A 194 -25.56 5.85 -0.92
C ILE A 194 -24.96 6.87 0.06
N THR A 195 -24.99 8.16 -0.29
CA THR A 195 -24.41 9.23 0.54
C THR A 195 -25.18 9.51 1.83
N MET A 196 -26.36 8.91 2.04
CA MET A 196 -27.17 9.09 3.24
C MET A 196 -27.24 7.78 4.04
N PRO A 197 -26.94 7.79 5.35
CA PRO A 197 -27.14 6.62 6.19
C PRO A 197 -28.62 6.24 6.17
N ILE A 198 -28.89 4.94 6.18
CA ILE A 198 -30.25 4.44 6.25
C ILE A 198 -30.72 4.53 7.70
N SER A 199 -31.77 5.32 7.92
CA SER A 199 -32.47 5.45 9.21
C SER A 199 -33.48 4.34 9.46
N ASP A 200 -33.94 3.68 8.39
CA ASP A 200 -35.08 2.75 8.38
C ASP A 200 -34.97 1.70 7.27
N LEU A 201 -35.42 0.47 7.52
CA LEU A 201 -35.41 -0.61 6.53
C LEU A 201 -36.45 -0.43 5.42
N ASP A 202 -37.37 0.53 5.57
CA ASP A 202 -38.33 0.90 4.51
C ASP A 202 -37.63 1.49 3.28
N GLY A 203 -36.38 1.95 3.42
CA GLY A 203 -35.52 2.31 2.32
C GLY A 203 -34.96 1.13 1.51
N LEU A 204 -35.30 -0.13 1.82
CA LEU A 204 -34.79 -1.32 1.14
C LEU A 204 -35.86 -1.96 0.25
N ILE A 205 -35.57 -2.11 -1.03
CA ILE A 205 -36.45 -2.78 -2.01
C ILE A 205 -35.77 -4.06 -2.49
N CYS A 206 -36.55 -5.13 -2.60
CA CYS A 206 -36.13 -6.40 -3.20
C CYS A 206 -37.21 -6.87 -4.17
N GLU A 207 -36.81 -7.16 -5.39
CA GLU A 207 -37.70 -7.70 -6.43
C GLU A 207 -37.15 -9.01 -6.97
N GLN A 208 -38.03 -9.89 -7.46
CA GLN A 208 -37.62 -11.19 -7.97
C GLN A 208 -36.77 -11.03 -9.25
N GLY A 209 -35.62 -11.71 -9.28
CA GLY A 209 -34.63 -11.62 -10.34
C GLY A 209 -33.72 -10.39 -10.25
N CYS A 210 -32.59 -10.41 -10.97
CA CYS A 210 -31.51 -9.41 -10.81
C CYS A 210 -31.40 -8.36 -11.91
N HIS A 211 -32.42 -8.22 -12.76
CA HIS A 211 -32.43 -7.29 -13.89
C HIS A 211 -32.17 -5.83 -13.48
N ASN A 212 -32.73 -5.40 -12.35
CA ASN A 212 -32.62 -4.02 -11.85
C ASN A 212 -31.25 -3.69 -11.22
N VAL A 213 -30.47 -4.70 -10.82
CA VAL A 213 -29.19 -4.53 -10.10
C VAL A 213 -28.03 -5.21 -10.82
N SER A 214 -28.16 -5.40 -12.13
CA SER A 214 -27.04 -5.82 -12.97
C SER A 214 -25.87 -4.84 -12.84
N ILE A 215 -24.65 -5.32 -13.11
CA ILE A 215 -23.43 -4.49 -13.10
C ILE A 215 -23.54 -3.25 -14.01
N TYR A 216 -24.34 -3.33 -15.08
CA TYR A 216 -24.58 -2.24 -16.02
C TYR A 216 -25.77 -1.37 -15.67
N SER A 217 -26.51 -1.68 -14.60
CA SER A 217 -27.70 -0.93 -14.24
C SER A 217 -27.32 0.42 -13.65
N LYS A 218 -27.94 1.50 -14.17
CA LYS A 218 -27.86 2.84 -13.58
C LYS A 218 -28.39 2.87 -12.14
N LEU A 219 -29.20 1.88 -11.76
CA LEU A 219 -29.75 1.77 -10.44
C LEU A 219 -28.67 1.32 -9.45
N ARG A 220 -27.88 0.28 -9.77
CA ARG A 220 -26.73 -0.16 -8.97
C ARG A 220 -25.61 0.89 -8.93
N SER A 221 -25.47 1.72 -9.96
CA SER A 221 -24.45 2.79 -9.96
C SER A 221 -24.77 3.91 -8.96
N ASN A 222 -26.07 4.18 -8.71
CA ASN A 222 -26.52 5.31 -7.89
C ASN A 222 -26.96 4.89 -6.48
N ASN A 223 -27.40 3.65 -6.33
CA ASN A 223 -27.91 3.07 -5.10
C ASN A 223 -27.06 1.87 -4.72
N LEU A 224 -26.93 1.60 -3.42
CA LEU A 224 -26.28 0.36 -3.00
C LEU A 224 -27.24 -0.74 -3.42
N GLY A 225 -26.77 -1.71 -4.19
CA GLY A 225 -27.61 -2.78 -4.71
C GLY A 225 -26.81 -4.01 -5.09
N THR A 226 -27.40 -5.18 -4.90
CA THR A 226 -26.78 -6.46 -5.18
C THR A 226 -27.79 -7.50 -5.62
N CYS A 227 -27.32 -8.47 -6.40
CA CYS A 227 -28.05 -9.68 -6.72
C CYS A 227 -27.79 -10.70 -5.60
N LEU A 228 -28.81 -10.96 -4.78
CA LEU A 228 -28.71 -11.96 -3.72
C LEU A 228 -29.51 -13.19 -4.11
N SER A 229 -28.98 -14.35 -3.76
CA SER A 229 -29.69 -15.62 -3.89
C SER A 229 -29.69 -16.34 -2.55
N PHE A 230 -30.75 -17.08 -2.27
CA PHE A 230 -30.87 -17.92 -1.08
C PHE A 230 -31.61 -19.21 -1.38
N SER A 231 -31.35 -20.24 -0.58
CA SER A 231 -32.10 -21.50 -0.60
C SER A 231 -32.80 -21.69 0.74
N THR A 232 -33.87 -22.46 0.73
CA THR A 232 -34.64 -22.76 1.95
C THR A 232 -34.82 -24.26 2.10
N SER A 233 -34.23 -24.81 3.16
CA SER A 233 -34.47 -26.19 3.57
C SER A 233 -35.74 -26.27 4.40
N VAL A 234 -36.67 -27.15 4.02
CA VAL A 234 -37.93 -27.39 4.73
C VAL A 234 -37.82 -28.70 5.49
N LEU A 235 -37.82 -28.61 6.82
CA LEU A 235 -37.68 -29.76 7.71
C LEU A 235 -38.85 -29.83 8.70
N SER A 236 -39.09 -30.99 9.31
CA SER A 236 -39.99 -31.07 10.47
C SER A 236 -39.21 -30.83 11.75
N TYR A 237 -39.66 -29.90 12.60
CA TYR A 237 -39.04 -29.67 13.91
C TYR A 237 -39.33 -30.78 14.94
N LYS A 238 -40.18 -31.76 14.61
CA LYS A 238 -40.36 -32.97 15.44
C LYS A 238 -39.17 -33.92 15.39
N THR A 239 -38.33 -33.79 14.36
CA THR A 239 -37.16 -34.65 14.13
C THR A 239 -35.89 -33.81 14.02
N PRO A 240 -35.36 -33.27 15.15
CA PRO A 240 -34.16 -32.42 15.16
C PRO A 240 -32.93 -33.08 14.52
N GLU A 241 -32.86 -34.41 14.49
CA GLU A 241 -31.77 -35.16 13.87
C GLU A 241 -31.59 -34.88 12.37
N THR A 242 -32.68 -34.54 11.67
CA THR A 242 -32.63 -34.17 10.24
C THR A 242 -31.79 -32.92 10.00
N VAL A 243 -31.64 -32.05 11.00
CA VAL A 243 -30.88 -30.81 10.91
C VAL A 243 -29.36 -31.04 11.01
N LYS A 244 -28.92 -32.14 11.61
CA LYS A 244 -27.48 -32.43 11.82
C LYS A 244 -26.70 -32.54 10.51
N ASN A 245 -27.38 -32.86 9.41
CA ASN A 245 -26.76 -33.02 8.10
C ASN A 245 -26.71 -31.72 7.29
N LEU A 246 -27.26 -30.61 7.80
CA LEU A 246 -27.25 -29.33 7.11
C LEU A 246 -25.96 -28.55 7.45
N ILE A 247 -25.21 -28.21 6.40
CA ILE A 247 -24.11 -27.25 6.47
C ILE A 247 -24.72 -25.87 6.25
N LEU A 248 -24.83 -25.09 7.33
CA LEU A 248 -25.56 -23.81 7.31
C LEU A 248 -24.62 -22.59 7.24
N PHE A 249 -23.40 -22.76 7.74
CA PHE A 249 -22.37 -21.72 7.71
C PHE A 249 -21.17 -22.21 6.90
N GLU A 250 -20.93 -21.56 5.76
CA GLU A 250 -19.80 -21.83 4.89
C GLU A 250 -18.85 -20.63 4.87
N ASP A 251 -17.55 -20.89 4.65
CA ASP A 251 -16.58 -19.83 4.41
C ASP A 251 -16.76 -19.28 2.99
N LYS A 252 -17.58 -18.24 2.85
CA LYS A 252 -17.86 -17.58 1.57
C LYS A 252 -16.67 -16.83 0.99
N SER A 253 -15.60 -16.64 1.77
CA SER A 253 -14.33 -16.11 1.22
C SER A 253 -13.61 -17.15 0.37
N ALA A 254 -14.00 -18.43 0.47
CA ALA A 254 -13.30 -19.50 -0.18
C ALA A 254 -13.47 -19.57 -1.67
N ASN A 255 -14.65 -19.19 -2.13
CA ASN A 255 -15.03 -19.26 -3.52
C ASN A 255 -16.09 -18.20 -3.76
N TYR A 256 -15.77 -17.23 -4.62
CA TYR A 256 -16.70 -16.18 -5.01
C TYR A 256 -17.54 -16.57 -6.24
N HIS A 257 -17.42 -17.82 -6.71
CA HIS A 257 -18.22 -18.39 -7.79
C HIS A 257 -18.27 -17.55 -9.07
N ASN A 258 -17.13 -17.00 -9.51
CA ASN A 258 -17.06 -16.06 -10.64
C ASN A 258 -17.93 -14.81 -10.47
N TYR A 259 -18.23 -14.40 -9.24
CA TYR A 259 -18.92 -13.14 -8.98
C TYR A 259 -18.12 -11.97 -9.57
N SER A 260 -18.80 -11.11 -10.32
CA SER A 260 -18.18 -9.97 -10.97
C SER A 260 -18.11 -8.77 -10.03
N MET A 261 -16.90 -8.49 -9.57
CA MET A 261 -16.61 -7.39 -8.65
C MET A 261 -16.41 -6.09 -9.42
N ASN A 262 -17.26 -5.10 -9.15
CA ASN A 262 -17.14 -3.76 -9.73
C ASN A 262 -15.92 -3.08 -9.13
N SER A 263 -14.89 -2.85 -9.93
CA SER A 263 -13.56 -2.51 -9.45
C SER A 263 -13.13 -1.15 -9.94
N PHE A 264 -12.62 -0.31 -9.04
CA PHE A 264 -11.90 0.90 -9.41
C PHE A 264 -10.46 0.57 -9.80
N ALA A 265 -10.04 1.01 -10.98
CA ALA A 265 -8.71 0.81 -11.50
C ALA A 265 -8.32 2.03 -12.32
N ILE A 266 -7.04 2.40 -12.29
CA ILE A 266 -6.48 3.43 -13.14
C ILE A 266 -5.23 2.91 -13.83
N GLN A 267 -5.03 3.24 -15.09
CA GLN A 267 -3.77 2.93 -15.75
C GLN A 267 -2.67 3.80 -15.14
N LEU A 268 -1.67 3.15 -14.55
CA LEU A 268 -0.53 3.81 -13.93
C LEU A 268 0.73 3.03 -14.24
N ASP A 269 1.43 3.42 -15.30
CA ASP A 269 2.70 2.77 -15.65
C ASP A 269 3.80 3.17 -14.64
N PRO A 270 4.63 2.22 -14.16
CA PRO A 270 4.76 0.83 -14.62
C PRO A 270 3.92 -0.18 -13.84
N PHE A 271 3.06 0.26 -12.92
CA PHE A 271 2.45 -0.61 -11.91
C PHE A 271 1.22 -1.37 -12.41
N LEU A 272 0.38 -0.71 -13.21
CA LEU A 272 -0.84 -1.26 -13.76
C LEU A 272 -1.05 -0.79 -15.19
N ASN A 273 -1.15 -1.76 -16.11
CA ASN A 273 -1.56 -1.51 -17.49
C ASN A 273 -2.85 -2.29 -17.78
N ILE A 274 -3.82 -1.63 -18.39
CA ILE A 274 -5.14 -2.20 -18.66
C ILE A 274 -5.29 -2.32 -20.18
N LYS A 275 -5.62 -3.52 -20.66
CA LYS A 275 -5.97 -3.74 -22.07
C LYS A 275 -7.41 -4.22 -22.18
N ALA A 276 -8.11 -3.72 -23.20
CA ALA A 276 -9.49 -4.09 -23.47
C ALA A 276 -9.54 -4.94 -24.75
N ASP A 277 -9.86 -6.21 -24.62
CA ASP A 277 -10.02 -7.16 -25.72
C ASP A 277 -11.47 -7.64 -25.77
N ASN A 278 -12.25 -7.21 -26.77
CA ASN A 278 -13.63 -7.63 -27.01
C ASN A 278 -14.59 -7.49 -25.80
N GLY A 279 -14.42 -6.44 -24.98
CA GLY A 279 -15.24 -6.19 -23.78
C GLY A 279 -14.78 -6.94 -22.53
N THR A 280 -13.69 -7.71 -22.62
CA THR A 280 -12.98 -8.24 -21.46
C THR A 280 -11.74 -7.41 -21.19
N TYR A 281 -11.44 -7.17 -19.92
CA TYR A 281 -10.28 -6.38 -19.52
C TYR A 281 -9.20 -7.30 -18.96
N THR A 282 -7.97 -7.15 -19.47
CA THR A 282 -6.81 -7.87 -18.95
C THR A 282 -5.89 -6.89 -18.23
N LEU A 283 -5.54 -7.24 -16.99
CA LEU A 283 -4.64 -6.44 -16.17
C LEU A 283 -3.20 -6.94 -16.35
N HIS A 284 -2.27 -6.03 -16.60
CA HIS A 284 -0.86 -6.31 -16.79
C HIS A 284 0.00 -5.58 -15.76
N LYS A 285 1.29 -5.90 -15.75
CA LYS A 285 2.29 -5.38 -14.79
C LYS A 285 2.04 -5.84 -13.35
N ARG A 286 2.83 -5.34 -12.39
CA ARG A 286 2.84 -5.82 -11.00
C ARG A 286 1.44 -5.94 -10.40
N ASP A 287 0.69 -4.84 -10.35
CA ASP A 287 -0.59 -4.79 -9.66
C ASP A 287 -1.64 -5.61 -10.41
N GLY A 288 -1.61 -5.56 -11.75
CA GLY A 288 -2.50 -6.38 -12.57
C GLY A 288 -2.25 -7.88 -12.42
N GLN A 289 -1.00 -8.31 -12.33
CA GLN A 289 -0.65 -9.72 -12.11
C GLN A 289 -1.06 -10.21 -10.71
N ILE A 290 -0.91 -9.37 -9.68
CA ILE A 290 -1.40 -9.65 -8.33
C ILE A 290 -2.90 -9.93 -8.36
N TRP A 291 -3.68 -9.00 -8.93
CA TRP A 291 -5.13 -9.13 -8.98
C TRP A 291 -5.60 -10.28 -9.88
N ASN A 292 -4.91 -10.56 -10.99
CA ASN A 292 -5.19 -11.75 -11.81
C ASN A 292 -4.91 -13.07 -11.10
N ALA A 293 -3.86 -13.12 -10.28
CA ALA A 293 -3.55 -14.32 -9.49
C ALA A 293 -4.61 -14.54 -8.41
N LEU A 294 -4.99 -13.47 -7.71
CA LEU A 294 -6.00 -13.51 -6.65
C LEU A 294 -7.40 -13.82 -7.18
N SER A 295 -7.78 -13.25 -8.32
CA SER A 295 -9.08 -13.52 -8.96
C SER A 295 -9.22 -15.00 -9.32
N LYS A 296 -8.15 -15.64 -9.77
CA LYS A 296 -8.09 -17.09 -9.99
C LYS A 296 -8.12 -17.90 -8.71
N LEU A 297 -7.34 -17.51 -7.70
CA LEU A 297 -7.23 -18.24 -6.42
C LEU A 297 -8.52 -18.19 -5.59
N MET A 298 -9.27 -17.09 -5.68
CA MET A 298 -10.51 -16.85 -4.94
C MET A 298 -11.76 -17.02 -5.83
N ASN A 299 -11.58 -17.28 -7.13
CA ASN A 299 -12.63 -17.52 -8.11
C ASN A 299 -13.64 -16.36 -8.22
N PHE A 300 -13.18 -15.14 -8.46
CA PHE A 300 -14.01 -13.97 -8.81
C PHE A 300 -13.57 -13.38 -10.15
N SER A 301 -14.43 -12.56 -10.79
CA SER A 301 -14.04 -11.77 -11.95
C SER A 301 -13.94 -10.29 -11.61
N ILE A 302 -13.06 -9.59 -12.32
CA ILE A 302 -12.84 -8.16 -12.15
C ILE A 302 -13.55 -7.45 -13.29
N ASP A 303 -14.46 -6.54 -12.95
CA ASP A 303 -15.13 -5.67 -13.92
C ASP A 303 -14.76 -4.21 -13.67
N ILE A 304 -14.20 -3.57 -14.69
CA ILE A 304 -13.81 -2.16 -14.69
C ILE A 304 -14.59 -1.33 -15.72
N THR A 305 -15.66 -1.89 -16.31
CA THR A 305 -16.44 -1.24 -17.39
C THR A 305 -16.93 0.14 -16.98
N MET A 306 -17.44 0.27 -15.75
CA MET A 306 -17.96 1.55 -15.24
C MET A 306 -16.89 2.65 -15.12
N ASN A 307 -15.61 2.27 -15.12
CA ASN A 307 -14.48 3.20 -14.95
C ASN A 307 -13.73 3.47 -16.25
N GLU A 308 -14.25 2.99 -17.39
CA GLU A 308 -13.65 3.19 -18.72
C GLU A 308 -13.32 4.65 -19.07
N PRO A 309 -14.18 5.63 -18.77
CA PRO A 309 -13.83 7.03 -19.00
C PRO A 309 -12.62 7.47 -18.17
N ILE A 310 -12.45 6.94 -16.96
CA ILE A 310 -11.45 7.40 -16.00
C ILE A 310 -10.08 6.78 -16.31
N TRP A 311 -10.01 5.47 -16.51
CA TRP A 311 -8.71 4.81 -16.67
C TRP A 311 -8.02 5.10 -18.02
N LYS A 312 -8.76 5.60 -19.02
CA LYS A 312 -8.21 6.04 -20.31
C LYS A 312 -7.55 7.43 -20.27
N HIS A 313 -7.77 8.18 -19.20
CA HIS A 313 -7.15 9.49 -19.00
C HIS A 313 -5.91 9.38 -18.11
N ASP A 314 -5.06 10.39 -18.20
CA ASP A 314 -3.91 10.52 -17.31
C ASP A 314 -4.36 10.59 -15.85
N PHE A 315 -3.47 10.18 -14.94
CA PHE A 315 -3.73 10.23 -13.50
C PHE A 315 -4.14 11.64 -13.06
N ASP A 316 -5.36 11.76 -12.53
CA ASP A 316 -5.87 12.96 -11.88
C ASP A 316 -6.23 12.68 -10.42
N TYR A 317 -5.55 13.37 -9.51
CA TYR A 317 -5.68 13.15 -8.08
C TYR A 317 -7.11 13.39 -7.56
N ILE A 318 -7.79 14.43 -8.05
CA ILE A 318 -9.13 14.80 -7.57
C ILE A 318 -10.15 13.74 -7.98
N THR A 319 -10.12 13.30 -9.23
CA THR A 319 -10.98 12.22 -9.72
C THR A 319 -10.73 10.92 -8.96
N ASN A 320 -9.46 10.57 -8.70
CA ASN A 320 -9.11 9.36 -7.95
C ASN A 320 -9.61 9.41 -6.49
N LEU A 321 -9.53 10.57 -5.85
CA LEU A 321 -10.08 10.75 -4.51
C LEU A 321 -11.61 10.58 -4.49
N GLN A 322 -12.32 11.06 -5.51
CA GLN A 322 -13.77 10.88 -5.63
C GLN A 322 -14.16 9.41 -5.84
N GLU A 323 -13.39 8.65 -6.62
CA GLU A 323 -13.59 7.21 -6.80
C GLU A 323 -13.24 6.44 -5.53
N PHE A 324 -12.21 6.86 -4.79
CA PHE A 324 -11.90 6.30 -3.48
C PHE A 324 -13.04 6.53 -2.49
N VAL A 325 -13.60 7.75 -2.40
CA VAL A 325 -14.80 8.02 -1.59
C VAL A 325 -15.99 7.18 -2.06
N SER A 326 -16.11 6.91 -3.36
CA SER A 326 -17.14 6.02 -3.89
C SER A 326 -16.92 4.56 -3.46
N PHE A 327 -15.67 4.11 -3.40
CA PHE A 327 -15.32 2.82 -2.81
C PHE A 327 -15.69 2.77 -1.33
N THR A 328 -15.34 3.76 -0.50
CA THR A 328 -15.69 3.72 0.93
C THR A 328 -17.20 3.73 1.18
N GLN A 329 -17.93 4.33 0.26
CA GLN A 329 -19.39 4.31 0.17
C GLN A 329 -19.98 2.97 -0.34
N ARG A 330 -19.18 1.96 -0.69
CA ARG A 330 -19.62 0.68 -1.27
C ARG A 330 -20.27 0.77 -2.65
N LYS A 331 -19.95 1.81 -3.44
CA LYS A 331 -20.28 1.82 -4.89
C LYS A 331 -19.41 0.88 -5.70
N LYS A 332 -18.21 0.61 -5.18
CA LYS A 332 -17.20 -0.27 -5.78
C LYS A 332 -16.89 -1.40 -4.79
N ASP A 333 -16.67 -2.58 -5.33
CA ASP A 333 -16.32 -3.80 -4.59
C ASP A 333 -14.80 -3.85 -4.32
N LEU A 334 -13.97 -3.40 -5.27
CA LEU A 334 -12.51 -3.43 -5.19
C LEU A 334 -11.85 -2.11 -5.60
N VAL A 335 -10.62 -1.87 -5.11
CA VAL A 335 -9.69 -0.85 -5.59
C VAL A 335 -8.40 -1.54 -6.04
N ILE A 336 -8.09 -1.43 -7.32
CA ILE A 336 -6.94 -2.03 -8.00
C ILE A 336 -5.84 -0.98 -8.12
N LEU A 337 -5.47 -0.41 -6.98
CA LEU A 337 -4.37 0.52 -6.84
C LEU A 337 -3.88 0.39 -5.40
N PRO A 338 -2.60 0.07 -5.16
CA PRO A 338 -2.08 0.10 -3.81
C PRO A 338 -2.00 1.55 -3.34
N MET A 339 -2.28 1.76 -2.06
CA MET A 339 -2.27 3.08 -1.43
C MET A 339 -1.33 3.08 -0.24
N TYR A 340 -0.93 4.27 0.21
CA TYR A 340 -0.18 4.38 1.45
C TYR A 340 -1.10 4.18 2.65
N GLN A 341 -0.53 3.67 3.74
CA GLN A 341 -1.25 3.47 4.99
C GLN A 341 -1.88 4.75 5.56
N PHE A 342 -1.35 5.94 5.22
CA PHE A 342 -1.76 7.24 5.77
C PHE A 342 -2.96 7.86 5.06
N ASP A 343 -3.06 7.70 3.74
CA ASP A 343 -4.14 8.23 2.88
C ASP A 343 -5.54 7.80 3.36
N VAL A 344 -5.59 6.75 4.19
CA VAL A 344 -6.80 6.05 4.62
C VAL A 344 -7.23 6.42 6.04
N MET A 345 -6.45 7.14 6.84
CA MET A 345 -6.73 7.31 8.29
C MET A 345 -8.09 7.95 8.63
N VAL A 346 -8.73 8.63 7.67
CA VAL A 346 -10.07 9.22 7.87
C VAL A 346 -11.20 8.21 7.69
N VAL A 347 -10.95 7.09 6.99
CA VAL A 347 -12.00 6.13 6.63
C VAL A 347 -11.69 4.74 7.14
N GLU A 348 -12.69 4.14 7.77
CA GLU A 348 -12.58 2.79 8.29
C GLU A 348 -12.47 1.75 7.17
N LEU A 349 -11.24 1.31 6.86
CA LEU A 349 -10.91 0.27 5.89
C LEU A 349 -10.06 -0.83 6.51
N ASP A 350 -10.04 -1.99 5.86
CA ASP A 350 -9.11 -3.06 6.17
C ASP A 350 -7.89 -2.93 5.27
N ASN A 351 -6.70 -2.91 5.87
CA ASN A 351 -5.45 -2.93 5.12
C ASN A 351 -4.94 -4.36 4.95
N THR A 352 -4.36 -4.62 3.79
CA THR A 352 -3.68 -5.89 3.51
C THR A 352 -2.23 -5.86 3.97
N VAL A 353 -1.55 -7.01 3.88
CA VAL A 353 -0.10 -7.06 4.17
C VAL A 353 0.68 -6.10 3.25
N PRO A 354 1.67 -5.37 3.79
CA PRO A 354 2.58 -4.52 3.03
C PRO A 354 3.12 -5.20 1.76
N LEU A 355 2.84 -4.63 0.60
CA LEU A 355 3.31 -5.13 -0.68
C LEU A 355 4.75 -4.69 -0.98
N GLN A 356 5.05 -3.42 -0.76
CA GLN A 356 6.33 -2.80 -1.14
C GLN A 356 6.64 -1.59 -0.26
N ASP A 357 7.89 -1.45 0.17
CA ASP A 357 8.40 -0.21 0.79
C ASP A 357 8.49 0.90 -0.25
N SER A 358 7.82 2.02 0.03
CA SER A 358 7.81 3.23 -0.77
C SER A 358 7.71 4.47 0.15
N GLY A 359 7.20 5.57 -0.39
CA GLY A 359 7.04 6.85 0.30
C GLY A 359 7.19 7.99 -0.68
N VAL A 360 7.32 9.22 -0.19
CA VAL A 360 7.57 10.39 -1.04
C VAL A 360 9.05 10.74 -1.00
N CYS A 361 9.65 10.77 -2.19
CA CYS A 361 11.06 11.05 -2.41
C CYS A 361 11.24 12.33 -3.23
N PHE A 362 12.38 12.99 -3.03
CA PHE A 362 12.83 14.05 -3.91
C PHE A 362 13.54 13.46 -5.13
N MET A 363 13.08 13.86 -6.31
CA MET A 363 13.76 13.64 -7.57
C MET A 363 14.46 14.93 -7.99
N SER A 364 15.70 14.81 -8.44
CA SER A 364 16.52 15.91 -8.93
C SER A 364 17.21 15.52 -10.23
N HIS A 365 17.81 16.50 -10.91
CA HIS A 365 18.63 16.21 -12.07
C HIS A 365 19.97 15.66 -11.57
N ARG A 366 20.48 14.60 -12.20
CA ARG A 366 21.80 14.05 -11.88
C ARG A 366 22.85 15.14 -11.96
N ALA A 367 23.78 15.11 -11.01
CA ALA A 367 24.91 16.01 -11.03
C ALA A 367 25.73 15.74 -12.30
N GLY A 368 26.09 16.82 -13.01
CA GLY A 368 27.02 16.73 -14.12
C GLY A 368 28.38 16.19 -13.67
N PHE A 369 29.18 15.73 -14.62
CA PHE A 369 30.57 15.37 -14.36
C PHE A 369 31.37 16.62 -13.98
N GLU A 370 32.13 16.55 -12.90
CA GLU A 370 33.10 17.58 -12.56
C GLU A 370 34.27 17.48 -13.55
N THR A 371 34.27 18.31 -14.59
CA THR A 371 35.33 18.33 -15.61
C THR A 371 36.56 19.14 -15.19
N VAL A 372 36.62 19.59 -13.94
CA VAL A 372 37.68 20.49 -13.50
C VAL A 372 38.94 19.69 -13.15
N VAL A 373 39.74 19.41 -14.18
CA VAL A 373 41.07 18.79 -14.07
C VAL A 373 42.01 19.63 -13.19
N PHE A 374 41.80 20.95 -13.13
CA PHE A 374 42.58 21.90 -12.34
C PHE A 374 41.73 22.58 -11.28
N ASP A 375 41.50 21.88 -10.17
CA ASP A 375 40.88 22.48 -9.00
C ASP A 375 41.91 23.28 -8.20
N LEU A 376 41.73 24.61 -8.14
CA LEU A 376 42.56 25.51 -7.32
C LEU A 376 42.56 25.09 -5.85
N LYS A 377 41.48 24.45 -5.37
CA LYS A 377 41.40 23.90 -4.01
C LYS A 377 42.32 22.69 -3.86
N LEU A 378 42.42 21.83 -4.86
CA LEU A 378 43.36 20.70 -4.86
C LEU A 378 44.80 21.20 -4.92
N PHE A 379 45.10 22.24 -5.69
CA PHE A 379 46.42 22.90 -5.66
C PHE A 379 46.73 23.49 -4.27
N LYS A 380 45.78 24.20 -3.66
CA LYS A 380 45.92 24.78 -2.32
C LYS A 380 46.15 23.71 -1.25
N ASN A 381 45.41 22.61 -1.31
CA ASN A 381 45.53 21.51 -0.35
C ASN A 381 46.88 20.79 -0.47
N ASN A 382 47.47 20.77 -1.67
CA ASN A 382 48.74 20.10 -1.94
C ASN A 382 49.95 21.05 -1.97
N ILE A 383 49.79 22.33 -1.56
CA ILE A 383 50.85 23.33 -1.64
C ILE A 383 52.12 22.93 -0.87
N LYS A 384 51.95 22.22 0.26
CA LYS A 384 53.06 21.70 1.05
C LYS A 384 53.96 20.77 0.23
N MET A 385 53.38 19.82 -0.49
CA MET A 385 54.13 18.90 -1.35
C MET A 385 54.83 19.62 -2.50
N ILE A 386 54.20 20.66 -3.05
CA ILE A 386 54.81 21.49 -4.11
C ILE A 386 56.03 22.24 -3.56
N VAL A 387 55.93 22.82 -2.36
CA VAL A 387 57.05 23.51 -1.70
C VAL A 387 58.18 22.53 -1.36
N GLU A 388 57.86 21.35 -0.84
CA GLU A 388 58.84 20.27 -0.58
C GLU A 388 59.55 19.85 -1.87
N PHE A 389 58.81 19.67 -2.97
CA PHE A 389 59.39 19.35 -4.27
C PHE A 389 60.32 20.45 -4.78
N LEU A 390 59.92 21.72 -4.70
CA LEU A 390 60.75 22.87 -5.10
C LEU A 390 62.03 22.97 -4.25
N LEU A 391 61.93 22.67 -2.96
CA LEU A 391 63.07 22.63 -2.05
C LEU A 391 64.02 21.47 -2.42
N CYS A 392 63.50 20.27 -2.68
CA CYS A 392 64.30 19.13 -3.13
C CYS A 392 64.99 19.41 -4.46
N PHE A 393 64.29 20.05 -5.41
CA PHE A 393 64.86 20.50 -6.68
C PHE A 393 66.01 21.48 -6.43
N PHE A 394 65.79 22.49 -5.60
CA PHE A 394 66.81 23.49 -5.25
C PHE A 394 68.03 22.86 -4.57
N CYS A 395 67.83 21.95 -3.61
CA CYS A 395 68.93 21.22 -2.97
C CYS A 395 69.73 20.37 -3.98
N THR A 396 69.06 19.72 -4.92
CA THR A 396 69.71 18.95 -5.98
C THR A 396 70.54 19.86 -6.88
N TRP A 397 70.01 21.02 -7.25
CA TRP A 397 70.72 22.02 -8.03
C TRP A 397 71.95 22.57 -7.30
N MET A 398 71.81 22.91 -6.02
CA MET A 398 72.95 23.33 -5.19
C MET A 398 74.01 22.24 -5.07
N ALA A 399 73.60 20.97 -4.95
CA ALA A 399 74.55 19.84 -4.92
C ALA A 399 75.35 19.72 -6.23
N PHE A 400 74.71 19.91 -7.39
CA PHE A 400 75.42 19.97 -8.68
C PHE A 400 76.40 21.16 -8.74
N ILE A 401 76.00 22.34 -8.28
CA ILE A 401 76.88 23.52 -8.25
C ILE A 401 78.11 23.26 -7.37
N ILE A 402 77.92 22.81 -6.13
CA ILE A 402 79.02 22.54 -5.19
C ILE A 402 79.99 21.52 -5.79
N PHE A 403 79.46 20.44 -6.36
CA PHE A 403 80.27 19.40 -6.98
C PHE A 403 81.08 19.91 -8.17
N ASN A 404 80.47 20.69 -9.06
CA ASN A 404 81.17 21.20 -10.24
C ASN A 404 82.21 22.27 -9.89
N ILE A 405 81.98 23.07 -8.84
CA ILE A 405 82.99 23.98 -8.28
C ILE A 405 84.19 23.19 -7.77
N GLU A 406 83.94 22.12 -7.01
CA GLU A 406 85.00 21.27 -6.46
C GLU A 406 85.80 20.57 -7.58
N GLN A 407 85.12 20.06 -8.60
CA GLN A 407 85.75 19.33 -9.70
C GLN A 407 86.51 20.25 -10.67
N SER A 408 85.95 21.41 -11.01
CA SER A 408 86.50 22.31 -12.04
C SER A 408 87.42 23.38 -11.46
N ARG A 409 87.42 23.59 -10.13
CA ARG A 409 88.12 24.65 -9.41
C ARG A 409 87.89 26.07 -9.96
N ARG A 410 86.80 26.27 -10.71
CA ARG A 410 86.43 27.53 -11.36
C ARG A 410 84.93 27.73 -11.20
N PHE A 411 84.56 28.95 -10.82
CA PHE A 411 83.16 29.38 -10.75
C PHE A 411 82.82 30.15 -12.03
N SER A 412 81.83 29.67 -12.79
CA SER A 412 81.35 30.34 -14.00
C SER A 412 79.83 30.28 -14.05
N PHE A 413 79.18 31.40 -14.41
CA PHE A 413 77.73 31.46 -14.55
C PHE A 413 77.18 30.51 -15.63
N ASP A 414 77.96 30.25 -16.68
CA ASP A 414 77.62 29.25 -17.70
C ASP A 414 77.53 27.83 -17.10
N GLN A 415 78.38 27.53 -16.13
CA GLN A 415 78.33 26.23 -15.43
C GLN A 415 77.09 26.12 -14.54
N ILE A 416 76.71 27.18 -13.84
CA ILE A 416 75.49 27.21 -12.99
C ILE A 416 74.24 26.94 -13.83
N GLY A 417 74.17 27.52 -15.03
CA GLY A 417 73.07 27.27 -15.97
C GLY A 417 73.05 25.81 -16.46
N LYS A 418 74.21 25.23 -16.79
CA LYS A 418 74.32 23.81 -17.15
C LYS A 418 73.90 22.88 -16.01
N ASP A 419 74.21 23.25 -14.78
CA ASP A 419 73.87 22.49 -13.58
C ASP A 419 72.38 22.55 -13.26
N PHE A 420 71.75 23.69 -13.51
CA PHE A 420 70.30 23.84 -13.46
C PHE A 420 69.60 22.94 -14.49
N VAL A 421 70.07 22.95 -15.74
CA VAL A 421 69.57 22.07 -16.80
C VAL A 421 69.77 20.59 -16.44
N ASN A 422 70.91 20.23 -15.85
CA ASN A 422 71.17 18.87 -15.37
C ASN A 422 70.27 18.47 -14.20
N SER A 423 69.89 19.41 -13.34
CA SER A 423 68.91 19.19 -12.27
C SER A 423 67.53 18.91 -12.85
N PHE A 424 67.09 19.69 -13.84
CA PHE A 424 65.86 19.41 -14.59
C PHE A 424 65.89 18.05 -15.29
N ARG A 425 67.01 17.70 -15.94
CA ARG A 425 67.16 16.37 -16.56
C ARG A 425 67.01 15.27 -15.50
N THR A 426 67.62 15.44 -14.34
CA THR A 426 67.52 14.47 -13.23
C THR A 426 66.08 14.34 -12.74
N VAL A 427 65.38 15.45 -12.53
CA VAL A 427 63.97 15.47 -12.12
C VAL A 427 63.06 14.83 -13.16
N LEU A 428 63.28 15.11 -14.44
CA LEU A 428 62.55 14.50 -15.56
C LEU A 428 63.02 13.07 -15.87
N SER A 429 63.96 12.53 -15.09
CA SER A 429 64.56 11.19 -15.31
C SER A 429 65.20 11.02 -16.70
N ILE A 430 65.73 12.10 -17.27
CA ILE A 430 66.49 12.17 -18.52
C ILE A 430 68.00 12.06 -18.20
N SER A 431 68.78 11.47 -19.11
CA SER A 431 70.24 11.35 -18.96
C SER A 431 70.94 12.70 -18.76
N VAL A 432 71.73 12.80 -17.69
CA VAL A 432 72.53 13.99 -17.34
C VAL A 432 73.64 14.24 -18.37
N HIS A 433 73.88 15.50 -18.73
CA HIS A 433 74.98 15.87 -19.62
C HIS A 433 76.31 15.80 -18.86
N LYS A 434 77.23 14.93 -19.32
CA LYS A 434 78.55 14.66 -18.71
C LYS A 434 78.42 14.11 -17.28
N PRO A 435 78.21 12.80 -17.12
CA PRO A 435 78.00 12.22 -15.80
C PRO A 435 79.25 12.38 -14.91
N PRO A 436 79.04 12.46 -13.59
CA PRO A 436 80.10 12.61 -12.61
C PRO A 436 81.08 11.44 -12.63
N LYS A 437 82.37 11.72 -12.45
CA LYS A 437 83.41 10.69 -12.42
C LYS A 437 83.69 10.15 -11.01
N ARG A 438 83.46 10.94 -9.96
CA ARG A 438 83.72 10.55 -8.57
C ARG A 438 82.65 9.60 -8.04
N GLY A 439 83.07 8.57 -7.30
CA GLY A 439 82.18 7.54 -6.78
C GLY A 439 81.09 8.06 -5.83
N SER A 440 81.45 8.92 -4.87
CA SER A 440 80.50 9.50 -3.90
C SER A 440 79.33 10.23 -4.58
N PHE A 441 79.63 11.03 -5.60
CA PHE A 441 78.59 11.78 -6.32
C PHE A 441 77.80 10.90 -7.29
N ARG A 442 78.37 9.80 -7.81
CA ARG A 442 77.59 8.79 -8.54
C ARG A 442 76.54 8.13 -7.66
N ILE A 443 76.85 7.85 -6.39
CA ILE A 443 75.89 7.31 -5.41
C ILE A 443 74.79 8.33 -5.15
N PHE A 444 75.13 9.60 -4.89
CA PHE A 444 74.13 10.67 -4.75
C PHE A 444 73.22 10.78 -5.99
N LEU A 445 73.81 10.80 -7.19
CA LEU A 445 73.05 10.89 -8.44
C LEU A 445 72.12 9.67 -8.63
N ALA A 446 72.58 8.46 -8.32
CA ALA A 446 71.76 7.26 -8.39
C ALA A 446 70.56 7.32 -7.43
N VAL A 447 70.78 7.77 -6.18
CA VAL A 447 69.70 7.96 -5.20
C VAL A 447 68.75 9.07 -5.65
N ALA A 448 69.26 10.19 -6.15
CA ALA A 448 68.43 11.29 -6.64
C ALA A 448 67.57 10.86 -7.84
N ILE A 449 68.17 10.19 -8.83
CA ILE A 449 67.44 9.64 -9.99
C ILE A 449 66.37 8.64 -9.52
N TRP A 450 66.70 7.73 -8.60
CA TRP A 450 65.73 6.77 -8.07
C TRP A 450 64.56 7.47 -7.36
N SER A 451 64.85 8.46 -6.51
CA SER A 451 63.82 9.22 -5.82
C SER A 451 62.91 9.98 -6.79
N PHE A 452 63.48 10.68 -7.77
CA PHE A 452 62.68 11.38 -8.79
C PHE A 452 61.93 10.42 -9.72
N PHE A 453 62.48 9.25 -10.01
CA PHE A 453 61.79 8.21 -10.75
C PHE A 453 60.54 7.72 -10.00
N VAL A 454 60.66 7.42 -8.70
CA VAL A 454 59.52 7.02 -7.86
C VAL A 454 58.47 8.13 -7.80
N LEU A 455 58.88 9.39 -7.66
CA LEU A 455 57.97 10.53 -7.67
C LEU A 455 57.24 10.65 -9.01
N ASN A 456 57.95 10.61 -10.14
CA ASN A 456 57.36 10.68 -11.48
C ASN A 456 56.39 9.53 -11.73
N PHE A 457 56.76 8.30 -11.34
CA PHE A 457 55.90 7.13 -11.47
C PHE A 457 54.63 7.28 -10.63
N SER A 458 54.75 7.69 -9.38
CA SER A 458 53.60 7.93 -8.49
C SER A 458 52.70 9.05 -9.03
N SER A 459 53.26 10.13 -9.56
CA SER A 459 52.49 11.22 -10.16
C SER A 459 51.78 10.77 -11.43
N GLN A 460 52.44 9.99 -12.31
CA GLN A 460 51.81 9.43 -13.50
C GLN A 460 50.66 8.47 -13.14
N ALA A 461 50.86 7.59 -12.16
CA ALA A 461 49.82 6.69 -11.67
C ALA A 461 48.63 7.47 -11.09
N ALA A 462 48.88 8.53 -10.33
CA ALA A 462 47.84 9.40 -9.80
C ALA A 462 47.08 10.15 -10.90
N ILE A 463 47.78 10.65 -11.92
CA ILE A 463 47.18 11.32 -13.09
C ILE A 463 46.31 10.33 -13.89
N ILE A 464 46.82 9.11 -14.15
CA ILE A 464 46.05 8.07 -14.83
C ILE A 464 44.81 7.70 -14.01
N SER A 465 44.96 7.52 -12.69
CA SER A 465 43.84 7.24 -11.79
C SER A 465 42.79 8.35 -11.83
N PHE A 466 43.24 9.61 -11.78
CA PHE A 466 42.38 10.79 -11.87
C PHE A 466 41.60 10.83 -13.19
N PHE A 467 42.24 10.53 -14.33
CA PHE A 467 41.57 10.47 -15.63
C PHE A 467 40.73 9.21 -15.87
N SER A 468 41.02 8.13 -15.15
CA SER A 468 40.26 6.88 -15.25
C SER A 468 38.94 6.91 -14.48
N VAL A 469 38.81 7.77 -13.47
CA VAL A 469 37.63 7.88 -12.63
C VAL A 469 36.96 9.23 -12.86
N TYR A 470 35.98 9.28 -13.77
CA TYR A 470 35.11 10.43 -13.89
C TYR A 470 34.27 10.57 -12.62
N LYS A 471 34.59 11.57 -11.80
CA LYS A 471 33.77 11.90 -10.64
C LYS A 471 32.56 12.71 -11.09
N LYS A 472 31.37 12.19 -10.81
CA LYS A 472 30.16 13.02 -10.82
C LYS A 472 30.25 14.03 -9.67
N GLY A 473 29.64 15.20 -9.87
CA GLY A 473 29.43 16.13 -8.77
C GLY A 473 28.59 15.51 -7.65
N LYS A 474 28.51 16.21 -6.52
CA LYS A 474 27.64 15.78 -5.41
C LYS A 474 26.17 15.73 -5.88
N GLU A 475 25.59 14.53 -5.84
CA GLU A 475 24.16 14.32 -6.07
C GLU A 475 23.36 14.86 -4.87
N VAL A 476 22.12 15.29 -5.10
CA VAL A 476 21.25 15.80 -4.04
C VAL A 476 20.60 14.61 -3.34
N ASP A 477 21.02 14.34 -2.11
CA ASP A 477 20.53 13.19 -1.33
C ASP A 477 19.88 13.56 0.01
N THR A 478 20.14 14.78 0.51
CA THR A 478 19.64 15.25 1.82
C THR A 478 18.77 16.50 1.72
N PHE A 479 18.00 16.79 2.77
CA PHE A 479 17.22 18.03 2.89
C PHE A 479 18.11 19.28 2.88
N ASP A 480 19.32 19.19 3.45
CA ASP A 480 20.28 20.29 3.44
C ASP A 480 20.75 20.61 2.02
N ASP A 481 20.97 19.59 1.19
CA ASP A 481 21.35 19.75 -0.22
C ASP A 481 20.23 20.43 -1.03
N ILE A 482 18.97 20.09 -0.74
CA ILE A 482 17.79 20.71 -1.36
C ILE A 482 17.71 22.20 -1.01
N LEU A 483 17.95 22.54 0.26
CA LEU A 483 17.95 23.93 0.73
C LEU A 483 19.12 24.73 0.17
N GLU A 484 20.30 24.13 0.02
CA GLU A 484 21.49 24.79 -0.55
C GLU A 484 21.27 25.20 -2.02
N LYS A 485 20.54 24.39 -2.80
CA LYS A 485 20.32 24.65 -4.23
C LYS A 485 19.28 25.73 -4.51
N ASP A 486 18.36 25.97 -3.58
CA ASP A 486 17.29 26.98 -3.70
C ASP A 486 16.40 26.84 -4.96
N TYR A 487 16.17 25.60 -5.42
CA TYR A 487 15.31 25.32 -6.56
C TYR A 487 13.82 25.23 -6.19
N VAL A 488 12.96 25.38 -7.20
CA VAL A 488 11.52 25.16 -7.06
C VAL A 488 11.24 23.68 -6.85
N ILE A 489 10.33 23.37 -5.93
CA ILE A 489 9.89 22.00 -5.62
C ILE A 489 8.48 21.84 -6.20
N GLU A 490 8.28 20.93 -7.14
CA GLU A 490 6.95 20.62 -7.69
C GLU A 490 6.47 19.27 -7.16
N GLY A 491 5.22 19.18 -6.72
CA GLY A 491 4.66 17.94 -6.17
C GLY A 491 3.14 17.89 -6.26
N ILE A 492 2.55 16.69 -6.14
CA ILE A 492 1.10 16.55 -6.08
C ILE A 492 0.58 17.26 -4.82
N SER A 493 -0.56 17.96 -4.93
CA SER A 493 -1.28 18.55 -3.80
C SER A 493 -1.89 17.49 -2.87
N SER A 494 -1.06 16.74 -2.13
CA SER A 494 -1.52 15.82 -1.10
C SER A 494 -1.09 16.29 0.30
N PRO A 495 -1.92 16.13 1.34
CA PRO A 495 -1.45 16.30 2.72
C PRO A 495 -0.21 15.45 3.04
N ASP A 496 -0.05 14.31 2.38
CA ASP A 496 1.04 13.36 2.63
C ASP A 496 2.41 13.86 2.16
N VAL A 497 2.44 14.84 1.24
CA VAL A 497 3.71 15.44 0.79
C VAL A 497 4.19 16.56 1.72
N VAL A 498 3.44 16.88 2.78
CA VAL A 498 3.77 17.97 3.71
C VAL A 498 4.63 17.43 4.85
N LEU A 499 5.84 17.97 4.98
CA LEU A 499 6.72 17.64 6.10
C LEU A 499 6.17 18.24 7.41
N PRO A 500 6.41 17.60 8.58
CA PRO A 500 5.95 18.13 9.85
C PRO A 500 6.56 19.50 10.13
N GLU A 501 5.77 20.45 10.64
CA GLU A 501 6.23 21.81 10.96
C GLU A 501 7.09 21.89 12.25
N THR A 502 7.66 20.76 12.69
CA THR A 502 8.49 20.67 13.89
C THR A 502 9.86 21.32 13.72
N GLU A 503 10.41 21.33 12.50
CA GLU A 503 11.72 21.89 12.19
C GLU A 503 11.63 23.05 11.19
N GLU A 504 12.45 24.09 11.37
CA GLU A 504 12.49 25.26 10.48
C GLU A 504 12.81 24.88 9.03
N LYS A 505 13.72 23.91 8.85
CA LYS A 505 14.10 23.40 7.53
C LYS A 505 12.90 22.80 6.77
N PHE A 506 11.98 22.13 7.46
CA PHE A 506 10.77 21.56 6.88
C PHE A 506 9.77 22.65 6.50
N LYS A 507 9.62 23.71 7.30
CA LYS A 507 8.81 24.88 6.94
C LYS A 507 9.31 25.57 5.67
N LEU A 508 10.63 25.70 5.53
CA LEU A 508 11.25 26.29 4.34
C LEU A 508 11.07 25.41 3.10
N ILE A 509 11.11 24.09 3.25
CA ILE A 509 10.81 23.16 2.15
C ILE A 509 9.34 23.26 1.76
N ASN A 510 8.42 23.15 2.72
CA ASN A 510 6.97 23.22 2.48
C ASN A 510 6.54 24.54 1.80
N SER A 511 7.17 25.67 2.13
CA SER A 511 6.84 26.96 1.52
C SER A 511 7.25 27.08 0.04
N LYS A 512 8.14 26.19 -0.43
CA LYS A 512 8.61 26.13 -1.82
C LYS A 512 7.84 25.13 -2.68
N VAL A 513 6.96 24.32 -2.08
CA VAL A 513 6.20 23.30 -2.80
C VAL A 513 5.13 23.95 -3.67
N VAL A 514 5.23 23.71 -4.97
CA VAL A 514 4.27 24.15 -5.97
C VAL A 514 3.43 22.94 -6.40
N PRO A 515 2.10 23.04 -6.33
CA PRO A 515 1.21 21.95 -6.67
C PRO A 515 1.20 21.64 -8.17
N VAL A 516 1.28 20.36 -8.52
CA VAL A 516 1.06 19.82 -9.88
C VAL A 516 -0.06 18.77 -9.89
N GLN A 517 -0.78 18.67 -11.00
CA GLN A 517 -1.93 17.75 -11.11
C GLN A 517 -1.52 16.29 -11.31
N ASN A 518 -0.38 16.04 -11.94
CA ASN A 518 0.08 14.71 -12.35
C ASN A 518 1.57 14.53 -12.01
N MET A 519 1.91 13.36 -11.45
CA MET A 519 3.27 12.96 -11.05
C MET A 519 4.30 12.91 -12.20
N PHE A 520 3.87 12.81 -13.46
CA PHE A 520 4.77 12.75 -14.62
C PHE A 520 5.17 14.13 -15.16
N ILE A 521 4.38 15.18 -14.88
CA ILE A 521 4.59 16.52 -15.44
C ILE A 521 5.96 17.09 -15.02
N CYS A 522 6.32 16.96 -13.74
CA CYS A 522 7.59 17.50 -13.27
C CYS A 522 8.80 16.74 -13.85
N PRO A 523 8.87 15.40 -13.79
CA PRO A 523 9.94 14.63 -14.45
C PRO A 523 10.11 14.92 -15.96
N GLU A 524 9.01 15.18 -16.68
CA GLU A 524 9.06 15.58 -18.09
C GLU A 524 9.67 16.97 -18.28
N ARG A 525 9.31 17.95 -17.44
CA ARG A 525 9.91 19.30 -17.46
C ARG A 525 11.41 19.27 -17.15
N MET A 526 11.84 18.36 -16.28
CA MET A 526 13.25 18.19 -15.91
C MET A 526 14.15 17.78 -17.08
N LYS A 527 13.58 17.31 -18.19
CA LYS A 527 14.33 17.03 -19.42
C LYS A 527 14.96 18.30 -20.01
N ASN A 528 14.30 19.44 -19.84
CA ASN A 528 14.72 20.73 -20.38
C ASN A 528 15.19 21.71 -19.29
N ASP A 529 14.76 21.52 -18.04
CA ASP A 529 15.07 22.39 -16.92
C ASP A 529 15.70 21.60 -15.76
N SER A 530 17.03 21.70 -15.60
CA SER A 530 17.77 21.00 -14.56
C SER A 530 17.63 21.62 -13.17
N GLN A 531 16.99 22.79 -13.02
CA GLN A 531 16.95 23.57 -11.77
C GLN A 531 15.61 23.41 -11.04
N ARG A 532 15.18 22.15 -10.86
CA ARG A 532 13.93 21.81 -10.18
C ARG A 532 14.07 20.53 -9.37
N PHE A 533 13.21 20.42 -8.36
CA PHE A 533 12.97 19.18 -7.64
C PHE A 533 11.54 18.70 -7.89
N CYS A 534 11.36 17.39 -8.06
CA CYS A 534 10.03 16.79 -8.11
C CYS A 534 9.79 15.93 -6.88
N LEU A 535 8.63 16.08 -6.25
CA LEU A 535 8.13 15.14 -5.26
C LEU A 535 7.38 14.02 -5.96
N VAL A 536 7.86 12.79 -5.79
CA VAL A 536 7.29 11.60 -6.43
C VAL A 536 7.22 10.43 -5.44
N ASP A 537 6.33 9.48 -5.70
CA ASP A 537 6.41 8.16 -5.05
C ASP A 537 7.79 7.56 -5.29
N CYS A 538 8.45 7.04 -4.26
CA CYS A 538 9.82 6.54 -4.35
C CYS A 538 9.92 5.32 -5.29
N ALA A 539 8.92 4.44 -5.33
CA ALA A 539 8.91 3.28 -6.23
C ALA A 539 8.77 3.69 -7.70
N LEU A 540 7.97 4.73 -7.98
CA LEU A 540 7.83 5.35 -9.28
C LEU A 540 9.08 6.15 -9.63
N GLY A 541 9.63 6.90 -8.68
CA GLY A 541 10.85 7.65 -8.83
C GLY A 541 12.02 6.75 -9.26
N ARG A 542 12.18 5.59 -8.62
CA ARG A 542 13.17 4.57 -9.03
C ARG A 542 12.90 4.00 -10.42
N PHE A 543 11.64 3.88 -10.83
CA PHE A 543 11.30 3.52 -12.20
C PHE A 543 11.73 4.61 -13.18
N LEU A 544 11.34 5.86 -12.92
CA LEU A 544 11.66 7.01 -13.76
C LEU A 544 13.17 7.24 -13.86
N GLU A 545 13.90 7.17 -12.74
CA GLU A 545 15.36 7.28 -12.69
C GLU A 545 16.05 6.34 -13.70
N ARG A 546 15.51 5.12 -13.85
CA ARG A 546 16.06 4.09 -14.72
C ARG A 546 15.61 4.21 -16.17
N ASN A 547 14.38 4.65 -16.41
CA ASN A 547 13.73 4.55 -17.73
C ASN A 547 13.67 5.88 -18.50
N PHE A 548 13.72 7.02 -17.81
CA PHE A 548 13.71 8.32 -18.48
C PHE A 548 15.15 8.67 -18.87
N LEU A 549 15.46 8.40 -20.14
CA LEU A 549 16.76 8.67 -20.75
C LEU A 549 16.69 9.94 -21.61
N ASN A 550 17.73 10.77 -21.55
CA ASN A 550 17.93 11.88 -22.45
C ASN A 550 19.12 11.56 -23.37
N ASN A 551 18.87 11.36 -24.66
CA ASN A 551 19.87 10.88 -25.63
C ASN A 551 20.57 9.56 -25.21
N GLY A 552 19.89 8.71 -24.43
CA GLY A 552 20.44 7.46 -23.93
C GLY A 552 21.19 7.56 -22.59
N GLU A 553 21.29 8.75 -21.98
CA GLU A 553 21.90 8.97 -20.66
C GLU A 553 20.83 9.13 -19.58
N GLN A 554 21.08 8.61 -18.38
CA GLN A 554 20.20 8.84 -17.22
C GLN A 554 20.45 10.26 -16.68
N TYR A 555 19.40 11.06 -16.58
CA TYR A 555 19.50 12.44 -16.14
C TYR A 555 18.75 12.71 -14.83
N LEU A 556 18.02 11.73 -14.31
CA LEU A 556 17.26 11.83 -13.07
C LEU A 556 18.00 11.11 -11.93
N HIS A 557 17.86 11.65 -10.72
CA HIS A 557 18.37 11.10 -9.48
C HIS A 557 17.29 11.13 -8.42
N ILE A 558 17.19 10.08 -7.61
CA ILE A 558 16.29 10.01 -6.46
C ILE A 558 17.12 10.10 -5.19
N ALA A 559 16.79 11.06 -4.32
CA ALA A 559 17.40 11.19 -3.00
C ALA A 559 17.19 9.91 -2.18
N ARG A 560 18.28 9.26 -1.76
CA ARG A 560 18.23 7.97 -1.08
C ARG A 560 18.29 8.06 0.45
N GLN A 561 18.87 9.14 0.98
CA GLN A 561 19.09 9.31 2.42
C GLN A 561 17.87 9.92 3.08
N ASP A 562 17.43 11.07 2.59
CA ASP A 562 16.27 11.77 3.12
C ASP A 562 15.05 11.55 2.24
N ARG A 563 14.02 10.95 2.84
CA ARG A 563 12.67 10.81 2.28
C ARG A 563 11.69 11.53 3.21
N ILE A 564 10.61 12.08 2.65
CA ILE A 564 9.59 12.77 3.44
C ILE A 564 9.00 11.80 4.48
N HIS A 565 8.73 10.58 4.04
CA HIS A 565 8.27 9.50 4.90
C HIS A 565 8.64 8.12 4.32
N SER A 566 8.74 7.12 5.21
CA SER A 566 8.90 5.71 4.85
C SER A 566 7.57 5.00 5.06
N HIS A 567 6.86 4.67 3.99
CA HIS A 567 5.56 4.01 4.09
C HIS A 567 5.49 2.79 3.20
N TYR A 568 4.60 1.88 3.56
CA TYR A 568 4.34 0.71 2.75
C TYR A 568 3.14 0.96 1.86
N LEU A 569 3.23 0.45 0.63
CA LEU A 569 2.11 0.32 -0.27
C LEU A 569 1.30 -0.91 0.12
N GLU A 570 0.01 -0.73 0.37
CA GLU A 570 -0.93 -1.76 0.78
C GLU A 570 -2.13 -1.77 -0.16
N MET A 571 -2.70 -2.95 -0.42
CA MET A 571 -4.02 -3.03 -1.03
C MET A 571 -5.07 -2.79 0.06
N ILE A 572 -6.15 -2.11 -0.28
CA ILE A 572 -7.21 -1.79 0.65
C ILE A 572 -8.48 -2.59 0.37
N MET A 573 -9.18 -2.92 1.45
CA MET A 573 -10.45 -3.61 1.43
C MET A 573 -11.46 -2.85 2.26
N HIS A 574 -12.74 -3.08 2.00
CA HIS A 574 -13.80 -2.63 2.89
C HIS A 574 -13.53 -3.10 4.32
N LYS A 575 -13.75 -2.24 5.34
CA LYS A 575 -13.67 -2.68 6.74
C LYS A 575 -14.51 -3.93 6.98
N HIS A 576 -13.91 -4.92 7.63
CA HIS A 576 -14.44 -6.26 7.87
C HIS A 576 -14.77 -7.05 6.59
N SER A 577 -14.01 -6.85 5.52
CA SER A 577 -14.20 -7.61 4.29
C SER A 577 -13.88 -9.10 4.54
N PRO A 578 -14.74 -10.03 4.11
CA PRO A 578 -14.42 -11.45 4.19
C PRO A 578 -13.21 -11.83 3.33
N MET A 579 -12.82 -10.98 2.36
CA MET A 579 -11.65 -11.20 1.52
C MET A 579 -10.33 -11.01 2.28
N THR A 580 -10.28 -10.08 3.24
CA THR A 580 -9.02 -9.56 3.81
C THR A 580 -8.12 -10.68 4.33
N GLY A 581 -8.66 -11.60 5.15
CA GLY A 581 -7.87 -12.67 5.75
C GLY A 581 -7.25 -13.63 4.72
N ARG A 582 -8.04 -14.02 3.72
CA ARG A 582 -7.58 -14.95 2.67
C ARG A 582 -6.67 -14.24 1.66
N PHE A 583 -6.97 -13.00 1.32
CA PHE A 583 -6.12 -12.14 0.51
C PHE A 583 -4.73 -12.04 1.13
N ASN A 584 -4.63 -11.71 2.42
CA ASN A 584 -3.36 -11.59 3.13
C ASN A 584 -2.56 -12.89 3.11
N LYS A 585 -3.23 -14.03 3.29
CA LYS A 585 -2.58 -15.35 3.19
C LYS A 585 -1.94 -15.55 1.81
N TYR A 586 -2.68 -15.33 0.73
CA TYR A 586 -2.15 -15.50 -0.62
C TYR A 586 -1.11 -14.44 -0.98
N MET A 587 -1.29 -13.20 -0.52
CA MET A 587 -0.35 -12.12 -0.72
C MET A 587 0.99 -12.44 -0.05
N GLN A 588 0.97 -12.89 1.21
CA GLN A 588 2.15 -13.33 1.92
C GLN A 588 2.87 -14.48 1.17
N MET A 589 2.13 -15.47 0.67
CA MET A 589 2.73 -16.54 -0.17
C MET A 589 3.39 -16.00 -1.44
N MET A 590 2.80 -15.00 -2.11
CA MET A 590 3.36 -14.38 -3.31
C MET A 590 4.62 -13.54 -3.00
N ILE A 591 4.65 -12.86 -1.85
CA ILE A 591 5.81 -12.09 -1.38
C ILE A 591 6.96 -13.03 -1.01
N GLU A 592 6.69 -14.03 -0.17
CA GLU A 592 7.68 -15.03 0.29
C GLU A 592 8.20 -15.87 -0.88
N GLY A 593 7.35 -16.20 -1.85
CA GLY A 593 7.74 -16.87 -3.09
C GLY A 593 8.50 -15.99 -4.09
N GLY A 594 8.68 -14.70 -3.81
CA GLY A 594 9.37 -13.75 -4.70
C GLY A 594 8.63 -13.43 -6.00
N LEU A 595 7.34 -13.80 -6.12
CA LEU A 595 6.53 -13.49 -7.31
C LEU A 595 6.34 -11.98 -7.48
N ILE A 596 6.18 -11.27 -6.36
CA ILE A 596 6.08 -9.81 -6.37
C ILE A 596 7.35 -9.17 -6.91
N ASN A 597 8.51 -9.58 -6.41
CA ASN A 597 9.80 -9.09 -6.92
C ASN A 597 10.02 -9.44 -8.40
N LYS A 598 9.53 -10.61 -8.84
CA LYS A 598 9.55 -11.00 -10.25
C LYS A 598 8.66 -10.11 -11.12
N TRP A 599 7.47 -9.71 -10.63
CA TRP A 599 6.58 -8.84 -11.38
C TRP A 599 6.90 -7.35 -11.24
N ILE A 600 7.67 -6.97 -10.21
CA ILE A 600 8.41 -5.70 -10.10
C ILE A 600 9.60 -5.71 -11.08
N ASP A 601 9.44 -6.27 -12.30
CA ASP A 601 10.54 -6.35 -13.24
C ASP A 601 10.87 -4.95 -13.77
N TYR A 602 11.73 -4.26 -13.01
CA TYR A 602 12.46 -3.07 -13.40
C TYR A 602 13.59 -3.41 -14.39
N ARG A 603 13.71 -4.68 -14.81
CA ARG A 603 14.69 -5.11 -15.80
C ARG A 603 14.08 -4.98 -17.18
N PHE A 604 14.63 -4.04 -17.95
CA PHE A 604 14.63 -4.15 -19.40
C PHE A 604 16.04 -4.43 -19.87
N ASP A 605 16.12 -5.24 -20.92
CA ASP A 605 17.31 -5.86 -21.50
C ASP A 605 18.31 -4.85 -22.13
N ASP A 606 17.99 -3.54 -22.10
CA ASP A 606 18.68 -2.47 -22.81
C ASP A 606 19.10 -1.28 -21.93
N ILE A 607 19.28 -1.46 -20.61
CA ILE A 607 20.02 -0.45 -19.85
C ILE A 607 21.47 -0.54 -20.34
N LYS A 608 21.86 0.37 -21.23
CA LYS A 608 23.27 0.69 -21.40
C LYS A 608 23.74 1.14 -20.02
N GLU A 609 24.45 0.28 -19.30
CA GLU A 609 25.23 0.73 -18.14
C GLU A 609 25.93 2.01 -18.59
N GLU A 610 25.68 3.12 -17.90
CA GLU A 610 26.38 4.37 -18.20
C GLU A 610 27.84 4.02 -18.25
N ALA A 611 28.43 3.99 -19.45
CA ALA A 611 29.82 3.62 -19.58
C ALA A 611 30.56 4.67 -18.74
N PRO A 612 31.30 4.29 -17.70
CA PRO A 612 32.02 5.25 -16.85
C PRO A 612 33.18 5.92 -17.61
N ILE A 613 33.21 5.74 -18.93
CA ILE A 613 34.28 6.09 -19.85
C ILE A 613 33.73 7.19 -20.76
N LYS A 614 33.94 8.44 -20.35
CA LYS A 614 33.87 9.57 -21.26
C LYS A 614 35.24 9.73 -21.92
N PRO A 615 35.35 9.94 -23.24
CA PRO A 615 36.63 10.28 -23.83
C PRO A 615 37.08 11.66 -23.34
N LEU A 616 38.36 11.78 -22.99
CA LEU A 616 39.02 13.06 -22.67
C LEU A 616 38.82 14.04 -23.81
N SER A 617 38.18 15.17 -23.54
CA SER A 617 37.94 16.22 -24.53
C SER A 617 39.13 17.17 -24.59
N MET A 618 39.29 17.87 -25.72
CA MET A 618 40.31 18.93 -25.84
C MET A 618 40.08 20.08 -24.85
N ILE A 619 38.85 20.26 -24.36
CA ILE A 619 38.51 21.27 -23.35
C ILE A 619 39.19 20.92 -22.02
N ASP A 620 39.27 19.64 -21.68
CA ASP A 620 39.89 19.16 -20.43
C ASP A 620 41.41 19.38 -20.42
N LEU A 621 42.04 19.44 -21.61
CA LEU A 621 43.48 19.67 -21.80
C LEU A 621 43.85 21.15 -22.02
N LYS A 622 42.87 22.05 -22.05
CA LYS A 622 43.04 23.46 -22.45
C LYS A 622 44.13 24.18 -21.63
N VAL A 623 44.23 23.89 -20.33
CA VAL A 623 45.25 24.47 -19.43
C VAL A 623 46.67 24.02 -19.79
N ASN A 624 46.87 22.75 -20.17
CA ASN A 624 48.17 22.26 -20.61
C ASN A 624 48.62 22.94 -21.91
N PHE A 625 47.68 23.21 -22.83
CA PHE A 625 47.95 24.01 -24.02
C PHE A 625 48.30 25.47 -23.69
N TYR A 626 47.63 26.08 -22.72
CA TYR A 626 47.96 27.45 -22.27
C TYR A 626 49.36 27.56 -21.67
N ILE A 627 49.80 26.57 -20.89
CA ILE A 627 51.13 26.57 -20.27
C ILE A 627 52.22 26.24 -21.31
N GLY A 628 51.97 25.27 -22.21
CA GLY A 628 52.94 24.84 -23.22
C GLY A 628 53.12 25.82 -24.38
N CYS A 629 52.13 26.67 -24.65
CA CYS A 629 52.19 27.63 -25.76
C CYS A 629 51.66 29.02 -25.34
N PRO A 630 52.42 29.82 -24.59
CA PRO A 630 52.01 31.19 -24.24
C PRO A 630 51.79 32.08 -25.49
N ALA A 631 52.36 31.72 -26.64
CA ALA A 631 52.13 32.38 -27.93
C ALA A 631 50.72 32.16 -28.51
N TRP A 632 50.01 31.10 -28.14
CA TRP A 632 48.67 30.80 -28.64
C TRP A 632 47.60 31.75 -28.10
N HIS A 633 47.85 32.42 -26.97
CA HIS A 633 46.95 33.42 -26.42
C HIS A 633 46.77 34.63 -27.35
N LYS A 634 47.78 34.96 -28.18
CA LYS A 634 47.69 36.02 -29.18
C LYS A 634 46.90 35.63 -30.43
N ILE A 635 46.77 34.34 -30.74
CA ILE A 635 46.08 33.88 -31.97
C ILE A 635 44.58 33.72 -31.73
N THR A 636 44.16 33.28 -30.53
CA THR A 636 42.73 33.12 -30.20
C THR A 636 42.02 34.45 -29.90
N LEU A 637 42.74 35.49 -29.48
CA LEU A 637 42.17 36.85 -29.36
C LEU A 637 41.94 37.53 -30.73
N VAL A 638 42.53 37.01 -31.82
CA VAL A 638 42.33 37.55 -33.18
C VAL A 638 41.18 36.82 -33.91
N SER A 639 40.79 35.61 -33.48
CA SER A 639 39.68 34.85 -34.07
C SER A 639 38.34 35.00 -33.34
N GLY A 640 38.27 35.84 -32.30
CA GLY A 640 37.03 36.15 -31.55
C GLY A 640 36.25 37.36 -32.08
N THR A 641 36.67 37.93 -33.20
CA THR A 641 35.93 38.92 -33.98
C THR A 641 35.85 38.45 -35.43
N ALA A 642 35.00 37.44 -35.68
CA ALA A 642 34.44 37.10 -36.99
C ALA A 642 33.16 36.30 -36.77
#